data_AF-A0A0A0JUA9-F1
#
_entry.id   AF-A0A0A0JUA9-F1
#
_cell.length_a   1.000
_cell.length_b   1.000
_cell.length_c   1.000
_cell.angle_alpha   90.00
_cell.angle_beta   90.00
_cell.angle_gamma   90.00
#
_symmetry.space_group_name_H-M   'P 1'
#
loop_
_entity.id
_entity.type
_entity.pdbx_description
1 polymer ?
#
loop_
_entity_poly.entity_id
_entity_poly.type
_entity_poly.pdbx_seq_one_letter_code
_entity_poly.pdbx_strand_id
1 'polypeptide(L)'
;MPSRPALVDLAFALVLVAIALVGFRTGFIGWEWVLAAGAGVVLGAAVAHVATVRTWSLLLTTLVLLATHFLLGGPLAVRGDLVAGVIPSLQTLTDLAVAPVTGWKEWLTLLPPVDARGPLVALPWVTGLLGSAAAYGVARRFAGVGAAAVVPVLLLVGSIALGTQQPAAKLVQGVLFALVLILWLVVRAGRTRAAMQNGAGRQARAVTGLVLLTVAALAGTFLGQFLPGTDESSARAVVRTQLTPPYDVAQFTSPLSGFRRYTEPNSADLFDTEILRVTGLPEGTPVRFATLDSYDGLVWGAADRATDGTPYQQVGSRIAPRTQGTTATATVTVPDGGYDGAWLPLAGSTTGVRFEGARGDELADALWLNTATETAVVPALVRPGDSYSFDTVLGDDVSTTMPAELDVASGGALAEDTSFLDAKLDAWSGQAGSSWEKFAAVAKVMTQDGAYTDGGTANSYEKVYLPGHGLGRLGRFVGSTQLAGNDEQYAATLALAGNRIGIPTRVVMGAIPGSGGVVKGKDVHAWVEVQQDNGTWHALLPSTFLPDRNKKPNEQQLKSEEQKVGAQVPPPAGVNPPSVLQGPDQAQNATDIKKKKRNPLDIGAWPLWLKLLVFALVLPVLLAFAAYGLIRWLKARRRRRHATTGPTASRAAWVWRDLVSDARSLGIAVPQRATRLEQAASLPETATARPIAVGANAAVFGPGDPEPEVATALLAEADDVRRQLRGSVSRWRRLRSDLSVRPLLERDRRPRGSGSRLPSLPSLTSMRGTRGAEGSA
;
A
#
# COMPACT_ATOMS: atom_id res chain seq x y z
N MET A 1 15.83 -19.90 33.39
CA MET A 1 16.66 -18.93 32.64
C MET A 1 16.76 -19.35 31.19
N PRO A 2 16.82 -18.41 30.23
CA PRO A 2 16.96 -18.72 28.82
C PRO A 2 18.30 -19.43 28.56
N SER A 3 18.30 -20.48 27.74
CA SER A 3 19.54 -21.12 27.29
C SER A 3 20.29 -20.19 26.33
N ARG A 4 21.63 -20.27 26.28
CA ARG A 4 22.45 -19.46 25.34
C ARG A 4 21.92 -19.50 23.89
N PRO A 5 21.52 -20.65 23.32
CA PRO A 5 20.90 -20.68 21.99
C PRO A 5 19.60 -19.89 21.87
N ALA A 6 18.79 -19.85 22.93
CA ALA A 6 17.53 -19.13 22.96
C ALA A 6 17.72 -17.60 22.98
N LEU A 7 18.79 -17.12 23.63
CA LEU A 7 19.17 -15.70 23.60
C LEU A 7 19.71 -15.29 22.23
N VAL A 8 20.48 -16.16 21.58
CA VAL A 8 20.98 -15.89 20.23
C VAL A 8 19.83 -15.83 19.22
N ASP A 9 18.88 -16.78 19.27
CA ASP A 9 17.71 -16.74 18.38
C ASP A 9 16.83 -15.51 18.64
N LEU A 10 16.73 -15.08 19.90
CA LEU A 10 16.02 -13.86 20.28
C LEU A 10 16.70 -12.63 19.68
N ALA A 11 18.01 -12.48 19.85
CA ALA A 11 18.77 -11.35 19.33
C ALA A 11 18.65 -11.22 17.80
N PHE A 12 18.84 -12.32 17.05
CA PHE A 12 18.70 -12.29 15.59
C PHE A 12 17.27 -11.96 15.15
N ALA A 13 16.25 -12.54 15.81
CA ALA A 13 14.86 -12.23 15.49
C ALA A 13 14.55 -10.75 15.74
N LEU A 14 15.00 -10.18 16.87
CA LEU A 14 14.81 -8.77 17.21
C LEU A 14 15.47 -7.85 16.17
N VAL A 15 16.73 -8.12 15.80
CA VAL A 15 17.47 -7.31 14.82
C VAL A 15 16.80 -7.37 13.44
N LEU A 16 16.42 -8.55 12.97
CA LEU A 16 15.79 -8.69 11.65
C LEU A 16 14.42 -8.01 11.58
N VAL A 17 13.61 -8.12 12.65
CA VAL A 17 12.31 -7.44 12.72
C VAL A 17 12.49 -5.93 12.81
N ALA A 18 13.47 -5.45 13.57
CA ALA A 18 13.80 -4.03 13.65
C ALA A 18 14.23 -3.48 12.28
N ILE A 19 15.09 -4.19 11.55
CA ILE A 19 15.50 -3.81 10.19
C ILE A 19 14.31 -3.76 9.23
N ALA A 20 13.39 -4.73 9.30
CA ALA A 20 12.17 -4.71 8.48
C ALA A 20 11.30 -3.48 8.80
N LEU A 21 11.14 -3.13 10.08
CA LEU A 21 10.36 -1.96 10.53
C LEU A 21 10.94 -0.62 10.09
N VAL A 22 12.23 -0.54 9.73
CA VAL A 22 12.82 0.67 9.12
C VAL A 22 12.07 1.09 7.85
N GLY A 23 11.38 0.17 7.17
CA GLY A 23 10.55 0.47 6.00
C GLY A 23 9.43 1.46 6.25
N PHE A 24 8.98 1.64 7.50
CA PHE A 24 7.96 2.63 7.87
C PHE A 24 8.50 4.06 8.00
N ARG A 25 9.83 4.26 8.01
CA ARG A 25 10.48 5.56 8.25
C ARG A 25 10.01 6.64 7.29
N THR A 26 9.83 6.33 6.01
CA THR A 26 9.42 7.31 4.99
C THR A 26 7.93 7.56 4.98
N GLY A 27 7.14 6.73 5.67
CA GLY A 27 5.70 6.88 5.74
C GLY A 27 5.20 7.64 6.97
N PHE A 28 6.05 7.92 7.97
CA PHE A 28 5.68 8.66 9.17
C PHE A 28 6.59 9.88 9.41
N ILE A 29 6.00 10.97 9.86
CA ILE A 29 6.72 12.09 10.51
C ILE A 29 6.76 11.83 12.01
N GLY A 30 7.87 12.19 12.66
CA GLY A 30 8.03 12.08 14.11
C GLY A 30 8.76 10.81 14.55
N TRP A 31 8.92 10.66 15.86
CA TRP A 31 9.67 9.57 16.51
C TRP A 31 8.74 8.61 17.26
N GLU A 32 7.48 9.00 17.45
CA GLU A 32 6.44 8.27 18.18
C GLU A 32 6.19 6.88 17.57
N TRP A 33 6.24 6.76 16.24
CA TRP A 33 6.13 5.47 15.56
C TRP A 33 7.30 4.53 15.89
N VAL A 34 8.50 5.06 16.16
CA VAL A 34 9.69 4.27 16.54
C VAL A 34 9.48 3.68 17.93
N LEU A 35 8.93 4.46 18.87
CA LEU A 35 8.55 3.95 20.18
C LEU A 35 7.51 2.84 20.07
N ALA A 36 6.46 3.08 19.28
CA ALA A 36 5.39 2.11 19.08
C ALA A 36 5.94 0.81 18.47
N ALA A 37 6.73 0.91 17.39
CA ALA A 37 7.40 -0.21 16.76
C ALA A 37 8.30 -0.98 17.73
N GLY A 38 9.19 -0.27 18.42
CA GLY A 38 10.17 -0.83 19.35
C GLY A 38 9.51 -1.51 20.55
N ALA A 39 8.50 -0.87 21.16
CA ALA A 39 7.75 -1.45 22.26
C ALA A 39 6.99 -2.71 21.82
N GLY A 40 6.38 -2.69 20.62
CA GLY A 40 5.78 -3.87 20.01
C GLY A 40 6.78 -5.01 19.87
N VAL A 41 7.98 -4.74 19.33
CA VAL A 41 9.05 -5.73 19.18
C VAL A 41 9.47 -6.34 20.52
N VAL A 42 9.66 -5.53 21.55
CA VAL A 42 10.08 -6.02 22.88
C VAL A 42 8.98 -6.86 23.52
N LEU A 43 7.74 -6.36 23.54
CA LEU A 43 6.61 -7.04 24.17
C LEU A 43 6.24 -8.34 23.44
N GLY A 44 6.24 -8.35 22.12
CA GLY A 44 5.95 -9.53 21.32
C GLY A 44 6.96 -10.64 21.54
N ALA A 45 8.26 -10.28 21.57
CA ALA A 45 9.32 -11.21 21.88
C ALA A 45 9.24 -11.73 23.32
N ALA A 46 8.90 -10.89 24.30
CA ALA A 46 8.70 -11.28 25.69
C ALA A 46 7.54 -12.28 25.85
N VAL A 47 6.38 -12.00 25.23
CA VAL A 47 5.22 -12.91 25.23
C VAL A 47 5.58 -14.24 24.58
N ALA A 48 6.27 -14.24 23.44
CA ALA A 48 6.73 -15.47 22.79
C ALA A 48 7.74 -16.23 23.67
N HIS A 49 8.63 -15.52 24.38
CA HIS A 49 9.55 -16.13 25.33
C HIS A 49 8.81 -16.84 26.47
N VAL A 50 7.89 -16.16 27.14
CA VAL A 50 7.09 -16.74 28.23
C VAL A 50 6.27 -17.91 27.70
N ALA A 51 5.64 -17.78 26.52
CA ALA A 51 4.88 -18.86 25.90
C ALA A 51 5.73 -20.11 25.65
N THR A 52 6.98 -19.95 25.21
CA THR A 52 7.89 -21.09 24.97
C THR A 52 8.37 -21.73 26.26
N VAL A 53 8.68 -20.94 27.30
CA VAL A 53 9.16 -21.44 28.60
C VAL A 53 8.03 -22.12 29.39
N ARG A 54 6.83 -21.53 29.39
CA ARG A 54 5.65 -22.04 30.10
C ARG A 54 4.84 -23.04 29.29
N THR A 55 5.29 -23.38 28.08
CA THR A 55 4.62 -24.34 27.17
C THR A 55 3.16 -23.98 26.87
N TRP A 56 2.88 -22.69 26.67
CA TRP A 56 1.54 -22.20 26.33
C TRP A 56 1.07 -22.79 25.00
N SER A 57 -0.25 -23.02 24.90
CA SER A 57 -0.88 -23.35 23.63
C SER A 57 -0.85 -22.13 22.71
N LEU A 58 -0.96 -22.34 21.39
CA LEU A 58 -1.03 -21.24 20.43
C LEU A 58 -2.18 -20.29 20.78
N LEU A 59 -3.33 -20.85 21.17
CA LEU A 59 -4.50 -20.07 21.59
C LEU A 59 -4.21 -19.13 22.75
N LEU A 60 -3.57 -19.63 23.82
CA LEU A 60 -3.25 -18.79 24.97
C LEU A 60 -2.26 -17.69 24.59
N THR A 61 -1.24 -18.00 23.78
CA THR A 61 -0.31 -16.99 23.27
C THR A 61 -1.02 -15.91 22.46
N THR A 62 -1.94 -16.30 21.57
CA THR A 62 -2.74 -15.34 20.78
C THR A 62 -3.62 -14.48 21.67
N LEU A 63 -4.30 -15.05 22.67
CA LEU A 63 -5.12 -14.30 23.63
C LEU A 63 -4.29 -13.29 24.43
N VAL A 64 -3.07 -13.68 24.85
CA VAL A 64 -2.17 -12.77 25.56
C VAL A 64 -1.68 -11.65 24.64
N LEU A 65 -1.30 -11.95 23.40
CA LEU A 65 -0.93 -10.92 22.42
C LEU A 65 -2.09 -9.95 22.15
N LEU A 66 -3.33 -10.46 22.05
CA LEU A 66 -4.53 -9.64 21.89
C LEU A 66 -4.75 -8.73 23.11
N ALA A 67 -4.62 -9.28 24.31
CA ALA A 67 -4.70 -8.49 25.55
C ALA A 67 -3.59 -7.44 25.61
N THR A 68 -2.35 -7.78 25.26
CA THR A 68 -1.23 -6.82 25.16
C THR A 68 -1.53 -5.71 24.15
N HIS A 69 -2.10 -6.06 23.00
CA HIS A 69 -2.47 -5.10 21.97
C HIS A 69 -3.52 -4.08 22.46
N PHE A 70 -4.61 -4.53 23.10
CA PHE A 70 -5.66 -3.62 23.58
C PHE A 70 -5.28 -2.86 24.86
N LEU A 71 -4.54 -3.47 25.78
CA LEU A 71 -4.15 -2.83 27.04
C LEU A 71 -3.03 -1.81 26.86
N LEU A 72 -2.06 -2.10 25.98
CA LEU A 72 -0.86 -1.27 25.82
C LEU A 72 -0.83 -0.52 24.49
N GLY A 73 -1.65 -0.89 23.51
CA GLY A 73 -1.70 -0.22 22.20
C GLY A 73 -2.20 1.22 22.26
N GLY A 74 -3.06 1.56 23.23
CA GLY A 74 -3.49 2.95 23.45
C GLY A 74 -2.31 3.85 23.83
N PRO A 75 -1.71 3.69 25.03
CA PRO A 75 -0.61 4.54 25.47
C PRO A 75 0.65 4.45 24.59
N LEU A 76 0.87 3.36 23.86
CA LEU A 76 2.09 3.18 23.05
C LEU A 76 1.92 3.48 21.56
N ALA A 77 0.71 3.46 21.00
CA ALA A 77 0.48 3.68 19.58
C ALA A 77 -0.63 4.71 19.30
N VAL A 78 -1.84 4.51 19.83
CA VAL A 78 -3.01 5.37 19.55
C VAL A 78 -3.29 6.28 20.74
N ARG A 79 -2.60 7.43 20.78
CA ARG A 79 -2.62 8.35 21.93
C ARG A 79 -3.68 9.45 21.87
N GLY A 80 -4.25 9.72 20.69
CA GLY A 80 -5.12 10.88 20.44
C GLY A 80 -6.32 10.97 21.38
N ASP A 81 -6.99 9.85 21.64
CA ASP A 81 -8.25 9.81 22.39
C ASP A 81 -8.13 9.17 23.78
N LEU A 82 -6.97 9.23 24.43
CA LEU A 82 -6.78 8.64 25.76
C LEU A 82 -7.47 9.49 26.84
N VAL A 83 -8.27 8.85 27.69
CA VAL A 83 -8.83 9.49 28.88
C VAL A 83 -7.70 9.71 29.89
N ALA A 84 -7.52 10.97 30.33
CA ALA A 84 -6.45 11.40 31.22
C ALA A 84 -5.03 11.02 30.72
N GLY A 85 -4.86 10.85 29.40
CA GLY A 85 -3.57 10.55 28.76
C GLY A 85 -3.05 9.12 28.96
N VAL A 86 -3.78 8.24 29.65
CA VAL A 86 -3.30 6.87 29.97
C VAL A 86 -4.35 5.79 29.71
N ILE A 87 -5.64 6.08 29.93
CA ILE A 87 -6.71 5.08 29.87
C ILE A 87 -7.29 5.04 28.45
N PRO A 88 -7.30 3.88 27.76
CA PRO A 88 -7.93 3.76 26.45
C PRO A 88 -9.41 4.14 26.49
N SER A 89 -9.82 5.10 25.66
CA SER A 89 -11.24 5.39 25.46
C SER A 89 -11.88 4.36 24.53
N LEU A 90 -13.21 4.44 24.37
CA LEU A 90 -13.94 3.62 23.42
C LEU A 90 -13.45 3.84 21.97
N GLN A 91 -13.10 5.09 21.63
CA GLN A 91 -12.55 5.45 20.33
C GLN A 91 -11.18 4.81 20.14
N THR A 92 -10.28 4.91 21.12
CA THR A 92 -8.97 4.25 21.09
C THR A 92 -9.07 2.74 20.88
N LEU A 93 -10.03 2.08 21.53
CA LEU A 93 -10.25 0.63 21.35
C LEU A 93 -10.78 0.30 19.96
N THR A 94 -11.59 1.18 19.37
CA THR A 94 -12.12 1.02 18.02
C THR A 94 -11.01 1.21 17.00
N ASP A 95 -10.19 2.25 17.15
CA ASP A 95 -9.02 2.50 16.29
C ASP A 95 -8.03 1.34 16.32
N LEU A 96 -7.74 0.79 17.51
CA LEU A 96 -6.89 -0.40 17.65
C LEU A 96 -7.49 -1.64 16.99
N ALA A 97 -8.82 -1.81 16.99
CA ALA A 97 -9.48 -2.93 16.33
C ALA A 97 -9.53 -2.77 14.80
N VAL A 98 -9.68 -1.53 14.32
CA VAL A 98 -9.88 -1.20 12.90
C VAL A 98 -8.56 -1.08 12.15
N ALA A 99 -7.56 -0.42 12.72
CA ALA A 99 -6.28 -0.15 12.06
C ALA A 99 -5.55 -1.41 11.52
N PRO A 100 -5.55 -2.58 12.20
CA PRO A 100 -4.94 -3.80 11.64
C PRO A 100 -5.71 -4.37 10.44
N VAL A 101 -7.00 -4.05 10.29
CA VAL A 101 -7.91 -4.63 9.29
C VAL A 101 -8.08 -3.73 8.07
N THR A 102 -8.33 -2.43 8.27
CA THR A 102 -8.53 -1.45 7.19
C THR A 102 -7.42 -0.42 7.11
N GLY A 103 -6.66 -0.20 8.18
CA GLY A 103 -5.61 0.81 8.23
C GLY A 103 -4.49 0.59 7.21
N TRP A 104 -4.27 -0.64 6.73
CA TRP A 104 -3.34 -0.88 5.61
C TRP A 104 -3.83 -0.28 4.29
N LYS A 105 -5.16 -0.17 4.07
CA LYS A 105 -5.74 0.49 2.89
C LYS A 105 -5.63 2.00 3.00
N GLU A 106 -5.99 2.55 4.15
CA GLU A 106 -5.81 3.97 4.48
C GLU A 106 -4.34 4.37 4.34
N TRP A 107 -3.42 3.57 4.88
CA TRP A 107 -1.98 3.75 4.72
C TRP A 107 -1.54 3.84 3.27
N LEU A 108 -2.08 2.99 2.38
CA LEU A 108 -1.71 2.99 0.97
C LEU A 108 -2.33 4.15 0.17
N THR A 109 -3.43 4.73 0.66
CA THR A 109 -4.19 5.79 -0.03
C THR A 109 -3.83 7.19 0.46
N LEU A 110 -3.39 7.33 1.71
CA LEU A 110 -2.91 8.58 2.29
C LEU A 110 -1.54 8.99 1.73
N LEU A 111 -1.36 10.30 1.57
CA LEU A 111 -0.09 10.90 1.19
C LEU A 111 0.91 10.73 2.35
N PRO A 112 2.02 9.98 2.16
CA PRO A 112 3.08 9.92 3.14
C PRO A 112 3.95 11.20 3.05
N PRO A 113 4.58 11.62 4.15
CA PRO A 113 4.56 10.99 5.46
C PRO A 113 3.37 11.43 6.34
N VAL A 114 2.77 10.49 7.06
CA VAL A 114 1.61 10.71 7.94
C VAL A 114 2.07 11.06 9.36
N ASP A 115 1.27 11.84 10.10
CA ASP A 115 1.58 12.17 11.49
C ASP A 115 1.58 10.91 12.39
N ALA A 116 2.64 10.72 13.18
CA ALA A 116 2.79 9.62 14.12
C ALA A 116 1.96 9.79 15.42
N ARG A 117 0.83 10.50 15.34
CA ARG A 117 -0.16 10.67 16.42
C ARG A 117 -1.50 10.03 16.10
N GLY A 118 -1.76 9.74 14.82
CA GLY A 118 -3.01 9.16 14.36
C GLY A 118 -3.12 7.64 14.55
N PRO A 119 -4.28 7.04 14.27
CA PRO A 119 -4.55 5.61 14.41
C PRO A 119 -3.57 4.69 13.67
N LEU A 120 -2.97 5.17 12.58
CA LEU A 120 -2.07 4.38 11.73
C LEU A 120 -0.77 3.96 12.41
N VAL A 121 -0.38 4.60 13.51
CA VAL A 121 0.76 4.16 14.35
C VAL A 121 0.52 2.76 14.91
N ALA A 122 -0.73 2.29 14.97
CA ALA A 122 -1.05 0.91 15.27
C ALA A 122 -0.41 -0.09 14.28
N LEU A 123 -0.13 0.29 13.02
CA LEU A 123 0.51 -0.57 12.03
C LEU A 123 1.95 -0.98 12.42
N PRO A 124 2.90 -0.06 12.66
CA PRO A 124 4.22 -0.43 13.14
C PRO A 124 4.18 -1.13 14.51
N TRP A 125 3.26 -0.74 15.41
CA TRP A 125 3.03 -1.42 16.69
C TRP A 125 2.65 -2.90 16.52
N VAL A 126 1.62 -3.18 15.73
CA VAL A 126 1.13 -4.56 15.47
C VAL A 126 2.17 -5.36 14.70
N THR A 127 2.84 -4.74 13.74
CA THR A 127 3.90 -5.39 12.96
C THR A 127 5.07 -5.79 13.87
N GLY A 128 5.48 -4.91 14.79
CA GLY A 128 6.50 -5.23 15.80
C GLY A 128 6.04 -6.32 16.77
N LEU A 129 4.82 -6.20 17.30
CA LEU A 129 4.23 -7.12 18.28
C LEU A 129 4.06 -8.53 17.72
N LEU A 130 3.36 -8.67 16.60
CA LEU A 130 3.09 -9.96 15.97
C LEU A 130 4.32 -10.49 15.24
N GLY A 131 5.08 -9.62 14.58
CA GLY A 131 6.27 -9.99 13.82
C GLY A 131 7.38 -10.56 14.70
N SER A 132 7.69 -9.92 15.83
CA SER A 132 8.67 -10.43 16.80
C SER A 132 8.20 -11.71 17.49
N ALA A 133 6.93 -11.77 17.90
CA ALA A 133 6.34 -12.96 18.52
C ALA A 133 6.36 -14.17 17.57
N ALA A 134 6.03 -13.97 16.30
CA ALA A 134 6.05 -15.00 15.28
C ALA A 134 7.49 -15.40 14.90
N ALA A 135 8.39 -14.45 14.65
CA ALA A 135 9.78 -14.73 14.27
C ALA A 135 10.48 -15.54 15.36
N TYR A 136 10.38 -15.10 16.61
CA TYR A 136 10.96 -15.82 17.73
C TYR A 136 10.22 -17.13 18.05
N GLY A 137 8.89 -17.12 18.05
CA GLY A 137 8.08 -18.31 18.33
C GLY A 137 8.31 -19.44 17.35
N VAL A 138 8.35 -19.15 16.04
CA VAL A 138 8.66 -20.12 14.98
C VAL A 138 10.09 -20.63 15.14
N ALA A 139 11.06 -19.74 15.39
CA ALA A 139 12.44 -20.11 15.64
C ALA A 139 12.61 -21.02 16.86
N ARG A 140 11.75 -20.90 17.88
CA ARG A 140 11.81 -21.77 19.07
C ARG A 140 11.08 -23.09 18.87
N ARG A 141 10.03 -23.13 18.04
CA ARG A 141 9.14 -24.29 17.90
C ARG A 141 9.54 -25.25 16.77
N PHE A 142 10.19 -24.74 15.71
CA PHE A 142 10.59 -25.54 14.56
C PHE A 142 12.10 -25.65 14.46
N ALA A 143 12.68 -26.85 14.42
CA ALA A 143 14.12 -27.03 14.30
C ALA A 143 14.67 -26.74 12.88
N GLY A 144 13.81 -26.52 11.88
CA GLY A 144 14.24 -26.23 10.51
C GLY A 144 14.95 -24.88 10.39
N VAL A 145 15.97 -24.82 9.53
CA VAL A 145 16.69 -23.57 9.21
C VAL A 145 15.79 -22.65 8.36
N GLY A 146 15.19 -23.18 7.29
CA GLY A 146 14.30 -22.39 6.42
C GLY A 146 13.07 -21.79 7.14
N ALA A 147 12.49 -22.50 8.10
CA ALA A 147 11.33 -22.01 8.86
C ALA A 147 11.62 -20.72 9.64
N ALA A 148 12.86 -20.53 10.12
CA ALA A 148 13.25 -19.31 10.85
C ALA A 148 13.36 -18.08 9.95
N ALA A 149 13.67 -18.26 8.65
CA ALA A 149 13.79 -17.18 7.69
C ALA A 149 12.43 -16.62 7.23
N VAL A 150 11.38 -17.45 7.25
CA VAL A 150 10.07 -17.11 6.65
C VAL A 150 9.50 -15.82 7.22
N VAL A 151 9.40 -15.70 8.54
CA VAL A 151 8.74 -14.53 9.15
C VAL A 151 9.52 -13.23 8.90
N PRO A 152 10.84 -13.15 9.16
CA PRO A 152 11.59 -11.94 8.82
C PRO A 152 11.51 -11.55 7.34
N VAL A 153 11.60 -12.51 6.42
CA VAL A 153 11.53 -12.23 4.98
C VAL A 153 10.16 -11.70 4.60
N LEU A 154 9.08 -12.29 5.12
CA LEU A 154 7.72 -11.79 4.90
C LEU A 154 7.53 -10.37 5.45
N LEU A 155 8.10 -10.06 6.62
CA LEU A 155 8.05 -8.71 7.17
C LEU A 155 8.83 -7.71 6.33
N LEU A 156 10.01 -8.09 5.82
CA LEU A 156 10.79 -7.25 4.92
C LEU A 156 10.01 -6.96 3.63
N VAL A 157 9.53 -8.01 2.95
CA VAL A 157 8.73 -7.88 1.73
C VAL A 157 7.48 -7.03 1.98
N GLY A 158 6.75 -7.28 3.07
CA GLY A 158 5.60 -6.48 3.47
C GLY A 158 5.94 -5.01 3.70
N SER A 159 7.04 -4.71 4.39
CA SER A 159 7.50 -3.33 4.63
C SER A 159 7.90 -2.61 3.34
N ILE A 160 8.45 -3.33 2.37
CA ILE A 160 8.83 -2.78 1.06
C ILE A 160 7.57 -2.54 0.22
N ALA A 161 6.65 -3.50 0.20
CA ALA A 161 5.40 -3.47 -0.58
C ALA A 161 4.45 -2.37 -0.08
N LEU A 162 4.38 -2.16 1.24
CA LEU A 162 3.58 -1.11 1.88
C LEU A 162 4.32 0.23 2.01
N GLY A 163 5.59 0.29 1.60
CA GLY A 163 6.44 1.48 1.75
C GLY A 163 6.05 2.64 0.82
N THR A 164 6.92 3.64 0.71
CA THR A 164 6.81 4.77 -0.22
C THR A 164 7.66 4.54 -1.46
N GLN A 165 7.54 5.37 -2.51
CA GLN A 165 8.45 5.31 -3.66
C GLN A 165 9.91 5.60 -3.25
N GLN A 166 10.12 6.51 -2.28
CA GLN A 166 11.44 6.74 -1.71
C GLN A 166 11.88 5.55 -0.81
N PRO A 167 13.09 5.01 -0.98
CA PRO A 167 13.61 3.93 -0.15
C PRO A 167 14.05 4.44 1.23
N ALA A 168 13.52 3.84 2.30
CA ALA A 168 13.79 4.25 3.67
C ALA A 168 15.28 4.11 4.07
N ALA A 169 15.90 2.99 3.68
CA ALA A 169 17.33 2.74 3.85
C ALA A 169 17.77 1.53 3.00
N LYS A 170 18.19 1.76 1.74
CA LYS A 170 18.57 0.71 0.78
C LYS A 170 19.60 -0.28 1.37
N LEU A 171 20.67 0.24 1.97
CA LEU A 171 21.76 -0.58 2.54
C LEU A 171 21.32 -1.38 3.78
N VAL A 172 20.46 -0.80 4.60
CA VAL A 172 20.00 -1.43 5.86
C VAL A 172 19.00 -2.55 5.55
N GLN A 173 17.98 -2.28 4.74
CA GLN A 173 16.94 -3.26 4.41
C GLN A 173 17.39 -4.33 3.42
N GLY A 174 18.34 -4.01 2.53
CA GLY A 174 18.92 -4.99 1.59
C GLY A 174 20.11 -5.73 2.18
N VAL A 175 21.25 -5.04 2.27
CA VAL A 175 22.55 -5.66 2.60
C VAL A 175 22.60 -6.12 4.05
N LEU A 176 22.33 -5.23 5.02
CA LEU A 176 22.43 -5.58 6.43
C LEU A 176 21.42 -6.67 6.82
N PHE A 177 20.18 -6.59 6.32
CA PHE A 177 19.18 -7.64 6.53
C PHE A 177 19.67 -9.00 6.04
N ALA A 178 20.17 -9.07 4.80
CA ALA A 178 20.66 -10.32 4.21
C ALA A 178 21.84 -10.90 5.01
N LEU A 179 22.81 -10.07 5.39
CA LEU A 179 23.96 -10.49 6.21
C LEU A 179 23.54 -11.06 7.56
N VAL A 180 22.65 -10.36 8.28
CA VAL A 180 22.14 -10.79 9.59
C VAL A 180 21.33 -12.09 9.44
N LEU A 181 20.51 -12.21 8.40
CA LEU A 181 19.70 -13.40 8.14
C LEU A 181 20.60 -14.61 7.84
N ILE A 182 21.56 -14.47 6.92
CA ILE A 182 22.50 -15.55 6.58
C ILE A 182 23.28 -15.97 7.81
N LEU A 183 23.81 -15.01 8.59
CA LEU A 183 24.52 -15.31 9.83
C LEU A 183 23.64 -16.11 10.81
N TRP A 184 22.38 -15.72 10.98
CA TRP A 184 21.44 -16.46 11.82
C TRP A 184 21.23 -17.90 11.34
N LEU A 185 21.03 -18.08 10.03
CA LEU A 185 20.82 -19.40 9.42
C LEU A 185 22.05 -20.29 9.53
N VAL A 186 23.27 -19.75 9.36
CA VAL A 186 24.54 -20.47 9.56
C VAL A 186 24.68 -20.94 11.01
N VAL A 187 24.45 -20.04 11.97
CA VAL A 187 24.50 -20.34 13.41
C VAL A 187 23.48 -21.44 13.76
N ARG A 188 22.28 -21.39 13.19
CA ARG A 188 21.19 -22.35 13.43
C ARG A 188 21.47 -23.70 12.78
N ALA A 189 21.95 -23.72 11.53
CA ALA A 189 22.33 -24.94 10.82
C ALA A 189 23.39 -25.73 11.59
N GLY A 190 24.35 -25.02 12.19
CA GLY A 190 25.39 -25.59 13.05
C GLY A 190 24.88 -26.30 14.32
N ARG A 191 23.65 -26.01 14.79
CA ARG A 191 23.03 -26.67 15.95
C ARG A 191 22.23 -27.92 15.57
N THR A 192 21.75 -28.01 14.33
CA THR A 192 20.77 -29.01 13.89
C THR A 192 21.38 -30.25 13.24
N ARG A 193 22.66 -30.20 12.84
CA ARG A 193 23.39 -31.37 12.33
C ARG A 193 24.14 -32.05 13.48
N ALA A 194 24.02 -33.38 13.57
CA ALA A 194 24.78 -34.17 14.54
C ALA A 194 26.29 -33.92 14.32
N ALA A 195 27.01 -33.66 15.40
CA ALA A 195 28.46 -33.54 15.37
C ALA A 195 29.05 -34.88 14.92
N MET A 196 29.42 -34.99 13.63
CA MET A 196 30.41 -36.01 13.26
C MET A 196 31.73 -35.62 13.95
N GLN A 197 32.35 -36.60 14.60
CA GLN A 197 33.34 -36.48 15.67
C GLN A 197 34.70 -35.82 15.33
N ASN A 198 34.81 -34.98 14.30
CA ASN A 198 36.09 -34.36 13.93
C ASN A 198 36.08 -32.84 14.13
N GLY A 199 36.98 -32.34 14.98
CA GLY A 199 37.18 -30.92 15.30
C GLY A 199 37.46 -30.01 14.08
N ALA A 200 37.90 -30.60 12.96
CA ALA A 200 38.08 -29.93 11.66
C ALA A 200 36.80 -29.27 11.11
N GLY A 201 35.61 -29.71 11.55
CA GLY A 201 34.36 -29.16 11.05
C GLY A 201 34.10 -27.71 11.43
N ARG A 202 34.68 -27.17 12.52
CA ARG A 202 34.34 -25.80 13.00
C ARG A 202 34.96 -24.70 12.14
N GLN A 203 36.22 -24.86 11.74
CA GLN A 203 36.90 -23.94 10.81
C GLN A 203 36.33 -24.06 9.39
N ALA A 204 36.15 -25.28 8.88
CA ALA A 204 35.53 -25.49 7.57
C ALA A 204 34.12 -24.85 7.49
N ARG A 205 33.33 -24.91 8.57
CA ARG A 205 32.00 -24.25 8.66
C ARG A 205 32.06 -22.73 8.65
N ALA A 206 33.02 -22.13 9.35
CA ALA A 206 33.22 -20.68 9.31
C ALA A 206 33.62 -20.23 7.90
N VAL A 207 34.49 -21.00 7.24
CA VAL A 207 34.92 -20.77 5.86
C VAL A 207 33.76 -20.93 4.88
N THR A 208 32.94 -22.00 4.96
CA THR A 208 31.79 -22.16 4.05
C THR A 208 30.73 -21.07 4.27
N GLY A 209 30.48 -20.66 5.52
CA GLY A 209 29.59 -19.56 5.83
C GLY A 209 30.09 -18.23 5.27
N LEU A 210 31.40 -17.96 5.41
CA LEU A 210 32.07 -16.80 4.84
C LEU A 210 31.99 -16.84 3.30
N VAL A 211 32.30 -17.98 2.68
CA VAL A 211 32.23 -18.17 1.22
C VAL A 211 30.81 -17.94 0.69
N LEU A 212 29.78 -18.48 1.36
CA LEU A 212 28.38 -18.23 0.96
C LEU A 212 27.98 -16.77 1.14
N LEU A 213 28.45 -16.09 2.19
CA LEU A 213 28.25 -14.65 2.37
C LEU A 213 28.95 -13.86 1.26
N THR A 214 30.19 -14.21 0.92
CA THR A 214 30.95 -13.57 -0.15
C THR A 214 30.31 -13.81 -1.51
N VAL A 215 29.86 -15.03 -1.81
CA VAL A 215 29.16 -15.37 -3.06
C VAL A 215 27.82 -14.65 -3.14
N ALA A 216 27.05 -14.56 -2.06
CA ALA A 216 25.79 -13.81 -2.03
C ALA A 216 26.03 -12.29 -2.20
N ALA A 217 27.08 -11.75 -1.58
CA ALA A 217 27.47 -10.35 -1.75
C ALA A 217 27.92 -10.06 -3.19
N LEU A 218 28.78 -10.89 -3.76
CA LEU A 218 29.23 -10.77 -5.15
C LEU A 218 28.06 -10.93 -6.13
N ALA A 219 27.16 -11.90 -5.92
CA ALA A 219 25.96 -12.05 -6.73
C ALA A 219 25.06 -10.82 -6.61
N GLY A 220 24.88 -10.24 -5.42
CA GLY A 220 24.13 -9.00 -5.24
C GLY A 220 24.75 -7.81 -5.99
N THR A 221 26.09 -7.67 -5.98
CA THR A 221 26.80 -6.59 -6.67
C THR A 221 26.79 -6.76 -8.20
N PHE A 222 27.02 -7.99 -8.70
CA PHE A 222 27.17 -8.25 -10.14
C PHE A 222 25.87 -8.59 -10.84
N LEU A 223 24.98 -9.36 -10.21
CA LEU A 223 23.67 -9.74 -10.77
C LEU A 223 22.57 -8.74 -10.41
N GLY A 224 22.80 -7.88 -9.41
CA GLY A 224 21.83 -6.89 -8.97
C GLY A 224 21.36 -5.97 -10.10
N GLN A 225 22.29 -5.50 -10.93
CA GLN A 225 22.01 -4.64 -12.10
C GLN A 225 21.18 -5.31 -13.21
N PHE A 226 21.01 -6.63 -13.17
CA PHE A 226 20.19 -7.39 -14.12
C PHE A 226 18.84 -7.80 -13.52
N LEU A 227 18.56 -7.39 -12.27
CA LEU A 227 17.24 -7.59 -11.67
C LEU A 227 16.26 -6.57 -12.26
N PRO A 228 14.99 -6.94 -12.48
CA PRO A 228 13.97 -5.99 -12.92
C PRO A 228 13.87 -4.80 -11.95
N GLY A 229 13.88 -3.56 -12.48
CA GLY A 229 13.74 -2.34 -11.67
C GLY A 229 15.04 -1.70 -11.20
N THR A 230 16.16 -1.92 -11.89
CA THR A 230 17.46 -1.27 -11.62
C THR A 230 17.83 -0.14 -12.55
N ASP A 231 17.06 0.11 -13.61
CA ASP A 231 17.26 1.29 -14.44
C ASP A 231 16.97 2.53 -13.60
N GLU A 232 17.79 3.59 -13.70
CA GLU A 232 17.55 4.83 -12.96
C GLU A 232 16.20 5.47 -13.28
N SER A 233 15.65 5.16 -14.47
CA SER A 233 14.31 5.55 -14.92
C SER A 233 13.17 4.66 -14.39
N SER A 234 13.49 3.50 -13.80
CA SER A 234 12.47 2.57 -13.29
C SER A 234 12.03 2.99 -11.88
N ALA A 235 10.82 3.54 -11.79
CA ALA A 235 10.22 3.89 -10.50
C ALA A 235 10.10 2.65 -9.60
N ARG A 236 10.46 2.80 -8.32
CA ARG A 236 10.34 1.72 -7.33
C ARG A 236 8.92 1.13 -7.34
N ALA A 237 8.81 -0.17 -7.63
CA ALA A 237 7.53 -0.88 -7.57
C ALA A 237 7.04 -1.02 -6.12
N VAL A 238 5.88 -0.43 -5.83
CA VAL A 238 5.22 -0.44 -4.52
C VAL A 238 3.73 -0.67 -4.76
N VAL A 239 2.99 -1.30 -3.85
CA VAL A 239 1.55 -1.55 -4.03
C VAL A 239 0.78 -0.26 -4.31
N ARG A 240 1.21 0.88 -3.73
CA ARG A 240 0.59 2.20 -3.92
C ARG A 240 0.57 2.68 -5.38
N THR A 241 1.51 2.27 -6.22
CA THR A 241 1.57 2.73 -7.62
C THR A 241 0.53 2.04 -8.51
N GLN A 242 0.05 0.86 -8.10
CA GLN A 242 -0.96 0.09 -8.83
C GLN A 242 -2.40 0.35 -8.35
N LEU A 243 -2.57 1.18 -7.31
CA LEU A 243 -3.89 1.56 -6.84
C LEU A 243 -4.44 2.67 -7.73
N THR A 244 -5.62 2.42 -8.29
CA THR A 244 -6.46 3.46 -8.85
C THR A 244 -6.87 4.40 -7.72
N PRO A 245 -6.73 5.73 -7.88
CA PRO A 245 -7.23 6.67 -6.89
C PRO A 245 -8.71 6.38 -6.66
N PRO A 246 -9.19 6.36 -5.41
CA PRO A 246 -10.60 6.09 -5.15
C PRO A 246 -11.51 7.22 -5.64
N TYR A 247 -10.94 8.34 -6.12
CA TYR A 247 -11.64 9.55 -6.48
C TYR A 247 -11.24 10.00 -7.89
N ASP A 248 -12.24 10.15 -8.76
CA ASP A 248 -12.13 10.69 -10.11
C ASP A 248 -12.21 12.22 -10.01
N VAL A 249 -11.14 12.92 -10.40
CA VAL A 249 -11.08 14.38 -10.36
C VAL A 249 -11.70 15.01 -11.59
N ALA A 250 -11.79 14.27 -12.71
CA ALA A 250 -12.44 14.73 -13.93
C ALA A 250 -13.95 14.95 -13.76
N GLN A 251 -14.57 14.41 -12.70
CA GLN A 251 -15.95 14.73 -12.36
C GLN A 251 -16.17 16.20 -11.96
N PHE A 252 -15.12 16.92 -11.58
CA PHE A 252 -15.21 18.35 -11.27
C PHE A 252 -15.05 19.19 -12.53
N THR A 253 -15.90 20.21 -12.65
CA THR A 253 -15.80 21.16 -13.76
C THR A 253 -14.44 21.85 -13.74
N SER A 254 -13.79 21.90 -14.91
CA SER A 254 -12.57 22.68 -15.09
C SER A 254 -12.83 24.15 -14.70
N PRO A 255 -12.01 24.74 -13.82
CA PRO A 255 -12.18 26.14 -13.45
C PRO A 255 -12.02 27.06 -14.66
N LEU A 256 -11.20 26.67 -15.65
CA LEU A 256 -10.94 27.46 -16.85
C LEU A 256 -12.19 27.65 -17.71
N SER A 257 -13.07 26.65 -17.79
CA SER A 257 -14.36 26.77 -18.49
C SER A 257 -15.26 27.84 -17.87
N GLY A 258 -15.04 28.18 -16.58
CA GLY A 258 -15.74 29.22 -15.84
C GLY A 258 -15.06 30.59 -15.88
N PHE A 259 -13.96 30.78 -16.62
CA PHE A 259 -13.12 31.99 -16.56
C PHE A 259 -13.92 33.29 -16.77
N ARG A 260 -14.92 33.31 -17.66
CA ARG A 260 -15.76 34.49 -17.94
C ARG A 260 -16.63 35.00 -16.80
N ARG A 261 -16.78 34.24 -15.70
CA ARG A 261 -17.43 34.75 -14.48
C ARG A 261 -16.63 35.89 -13.83
N TYR A 262 -15.35 35.96 -14.14
CA TYR A 262 -14.38 36.89 -13.57
C TYR A 262 -14.02 38.03 -14.51
N THR A 263 -14.65 38.15 -15.69
CA THR A 263 -14.29 39.15 -16.70
C THR A 263 -15.49 39.97 -17.21
N GLU A 264 -15.22 41.23 -17.58
CA GLU A 264 -16.18 42.18 -18.17
C GLU A 264 -16.02 42.24 -19.70
N PRO A 265 -17.09 42.55 -20.47
CA PRO A 265 -18.41 43.03 -20.08
C PRO A 265 -19.48 41.92 -20.03
N ASN A 266 -19.08 40.65 -20.00
CA ASN A 266 -19.98 39.50 -20.04
C ASN A 266 -20.54 39.22 -18.63
N SER A 267 -20.83 37.96 -18.25
CA SER A 267 -21.52 37.65 -16.97
C SER A 267 -21.02 38.47 -15.78
N ALA A 268 -19.71 38.75 -15.68
CA ALA A 268 -19.07 39.75 -14.79
C ALA A 268 -19.49 39.76 -13.31
N ASP A 269 -20.27 38.77 -12.86
CA ASP A 269 -20.89 38.70 -11.53
C ASP A 269 -19.84 38.85 -10.41
N LEU A 270 -18.61 38.40 -10.66
CA LEU A 270 -17.52 38.43 -9.70
C LEU A 270 -16.40 39.42 -10.03
N PHE A 271 -16.48 40.17 -11.14
CA PHE A 271 -15.36 40.97 -11.67
C PHE A 271 -14.77 41.94 -10.63
N ASP A 272 -15.61 42.75 -9.99
CA ASP A 272 -15.20 43.71 -8.96
C ASP A 272 -15.46 43.24 -7.52
N THR A 273 -16.01 42.03 -7.37
CA THR A 273 -16.32 41.37 -6.10
C THR A 273 -15.06 40.78 -5.48
N GLU A 274 -14.87 40.99 -4.18
CA GLU A 274 -13.81 40.30 -3.43
C GLU A 274 -14.17 38.81 -3.32
N ILE A 275 -13.36 37.94 -3.92
CA ILE A 275 -13.61 36.49 -3.94
C ILE A 275 -12.81 35.75 -2.88
N LEU A 276 -11.62 36.26 -2.54
CA LEU A 276 -10.72 35.69 -1.55
C LEU A 276 -9.93 36.82 -0.87
N ARG A 277 -9.49 36.57 0.36
CA ARG A 277 -8.48 37.37 1.05
C ARG A 277 -7.32 36.48 1.46
N VAL A 278 -6.14 36.76 0.94
CA VAL A 278 -4.92 35.96 1.11
C VAL A 278 -3.86 36.79 1.82
N THR A 279 -3.51 36.42 3.05
CA THR A 279 -2.50 37.12 3.85
C THR A 279 -1.32 36.21 4.17
N GLY A 280 -0.11 36.76 4.32
CA GLY A 280 1.09 36.00 4.71
C GLY A 280 1.99 35.54 3.54
N LEU A 281 1.55 35.75 2.30
CA LEU A 281 2.39 35.59 1.11
C LEU A 281 3.07 36.92 0.72
N PRO A 282 4.25 36.87 0.08
CA PRO A 282 4.82 38.04 -0.60
C PRO A 282 3.86 38.60 -1.67
N GLU A 283 3.89 39.91 -1.88
CA GLU A 283 3.06 40.58 -2.88
C GLU A 283 3.32 40.02 -4.29
N GLY A 284 2.26 39.82 -5.07
CA GLY A 284 2.34 39.27 -6.42
C GLY A 284 2.58 37.75 -6.49
N THR A 285 2.63 37.04 -5.36
CA THR A 285 2.73 35.58 -5.35
C THR A 285 1.45 34.96 -5.93
N PRO A 286 1.51 34.19 -7.04
CA PRO A 286 0.33 33.60 -7.63
C PRO A 286 -0.29 32.55 -6.71
N VAL A 287 -1.60 32.63 -6.54
CA VAL A 287 -2.44 31.66 -5.81
C VAL A 287 -3.19 30.82 -6.83
N ARG A 288 -2.79 29.57 -6.99
CA ARG A 288 -3.36 28.60 -7.92
C ARG A 288 -4.70 28.08 -7.42
N PHE A 289 -5.69 28.02 -8.30
CA PHE A 289 -6.93 27.26 -8.06
C PHE A 289 -6.76 25.82 -8.54
N ALA A 290 -6.34 25.64 -9.80
CA ALA A 290 -6.01 24.33 -10.34
C ALA A 290 -5.00 24.40 -11.48
N THR A 291 -4.15 23.38 -11.54
CA THR A 291 -3.34 23.04 -12.71
C THR A 291 -4.11 22.06 -13.58
N LEU A 292 -4.12 22.32 -14.89
CA LEU A 292 -4.87 21.63 -15.93
C LEU A 292 -3.86 21.00 -16.88
N ASP A 293 -3.58 19.72 -16.66
CA ASP A 293 -2.54 18.94 -17.31
C ASP A 293 -3.09 17.88 -18.28
N SER A 294 -4.41 17.85 -18.50
CA SER A 294 -5.06 17.06 -19.55
C SER A 294 -5.84 17.94 -20.50
N TYR A 295 -5.85 17.55 -21.77
CA TYR A 295 -6.67 18.17 -22.81
C TYR A 295 -7.30 17.08 -23.67
N ASP A 296 -8.63 17.07 -23.75
CA ASP A 296 -9.43 16.07 -24.48
C ASP A 296 -9.98 16.60 -25.82
N GLY A 297 -9.50 17.77 -26.26
CA GLY A 297 -10.00 18.44 -27.46
C GLY A 297 -11.20 19.35 -27.21
N LEU A 298 -11.84 19.27 -26.05
CA LEU A 298 -12.97 20.13 -25.65
C LEU A 298 -12.60 21.02 -24.48
N VAL A 299 -11.90 20.47 -23.48
CA VAL A 299 -11.61 21.12 -22.20
C VAL A 299 -10.18 20.82 -21.74
N TRP A 300 -9.51 21.85 -21.21
CA TRP A 300 -8.33 21.71 -20.37
C TRP A 300 -8.79 21.38 -18.96
N GLY A 301 -8.48 20.19 -18.47
CA GLY A 301 -8.91 19.67 -17.18
C GLY A 301 -7.75 19.16 -16.34
N ALA A 302 -7.99 18.96 -15.05
CA ALA A 302 -7.04 18.26 -14.17
C ALA A 302 -7.18 16.74 -14.39
N ALA A 303 -6.06 16.06 -14.65
CA ALA A 303 -6.04 14.61 -14.76
C ALA A 303 -6.09 13.93 -13.39
N ASP A 304 -6.65 12.72 -13.30
CA ASP A 304 -6.62 11.89 -12.07
C ASP A 304 -5.20 11.61 -11.56
N ARG A 305 -4.25 11.57 -12.49
CA ARG A 305 -2.83 11.44 -12.22
C ARG A 305 -2.07 12.44 -13.07
N ALA A 306 -1.06 13.05 -12.46
CA ALA A 306 -0.13 13.90 -13.18
C ALA A 306 0.69 13.09 -14.19
N THR A 307 1.41 13.79 -15.08
CA THR A 307 2.28 13.19 -16.10
C THR A 307 3.32 12.21 -15.53
N ASP A 308 3.79 12.45 -14.29
CA ASP A 308 4.72 11.57 -13.56
C ASP A 308 4.03 10.36 -12.87
N GLY A 309 2.72 10.20 -13.04
CA GLY A 309 1.91 9.17 -12.43
C GLY A 309 1.48 9.44 -10.98
N THR A 310 1.79 10.62 -10.43
CA THR A 310 1.35 11.04 -9.08
C THR A 310 -0.17 11.23 -9.05
N PRO A 311 -0.91 10.47 -8.22
CA PRO A 311 -2.35 10.64 -8.09
C PRO A 311 -2.73 11.73 -7.07
N TYR A 312 -4.01 12.11 -7.07
CA TYR A 312 -4.60 12.78 -5.91
C TYR A 312 -4.65 11.83 -4.71
N GLN A 313 -4.22 12.32 -3.55
CA GLN A 313 -4.20 11.57 -2.31
C GLN A 313 -4.78 12.41 -1.17
N GLN A 314 -5.44 11.74 -0.24
CA GLN A 314 -5.88 12.40 0.99
C GLN A 314 -4.65 12.82 1.79
N VAL A 315 -4.65 14.07 2.24
CA VAL A 315 -3.50 14.68 2.92
C VAL A 315 -3.70 14.73 4.42
N GLY A 316 -2.62 14.43 5.15
CA GLY A 316 -2.55 14.68 6.59
C GLY A 316 -2.24 16.15 6.89
N SER A 317 -1.96 16.43 8.16
CA SER A 317 -1.62 17.78 8.65
C SER A 317 -0.28 18.34 8.13
N ARG A 318 0.54 17.51 7.47
CA ARG A 318 1.86 17.85 6.92
C ARG A 318 2.14 17.09 5.63
N ILE A 319 2.82 17.75 4.71
CA ILE A 319 3.18 17.29 3.37
C ILE A 319 4.67 17.58 3.17
N ALA A 320 5.39 16.67 2.51
CA ALA A 320 6.80 16.91 2.18
C ALA A 320 6.90 17.90 0.99
N PRO A 321 7.73 18.96 1.09
CA PRO A 321 7.89 19.90 -0.01
C PRO A 321 8.55 19.22 -1.22
N ARG A 322 8.10 19.59 -2.43
CA ARG A 322 8.69 19.16 -3.72
C ARG A 322 9.75 20.14 -4.21
N THR A 323 9.65 21.40 -3.79
CA THR A 323 10.53 22.50 -4.19
C THR A 323 11.33 23.00 -2.99
N GLN A 324 12.55 23.48 -3.23
CA GLN A 324 13.35 24.19 -2.23
C GLN A 324 13.13 25.70 -2.38
N GLY A 325 13.18 26.44 -1.28
CA GLY A 325 13.01 27.88 -1.32
C GLY A 325 12.60 28.47 0.02
N THR A 326 11.91 29.59 -0.03
CA THR A 326 11.53 30.35 1.17
C THR A 326 10.23 29.80 1.75
N THR A 327 10.24 29.45 3.03
CA THR A 327 9.02 29.03 3.73
C THR A 327 8.11 30.22 4.02
N ALA A 328 6.82 30.08 3.76
CA ALA A 328 5.78 31.05 4.13
C ALA A 328 4.57 30.32 4.72
N THR A 329 3.81 31.02 5.56
CA THR A 329 2.50 30.57 6.04
C THR A 329 1.47 31.58 5.59
N ALA A 330 0.46 31.11 4.88
CA ALA A 330 -0.61 31.92 4.34
C ALA A 330 -1.93 31.61 5.03
N THR A 331 -2.81 32.60 5.11
CA THR A 331 -4.19 32.45 5.55
C THR A 331 -5.12 32.94 4.45
N VAL A 332 -6.10 32.13 4.12
CA VAL A 332 -7.14 32.42 3.13
C VAL A 332 -8.47 32.50 3.84
N THR A 333 -9.20 33.58 3.58
CA THR A 333 -10.59 33.74 4.03
C THR A 333 -11.48 33.94 2.82
N VAL A 334 -12.63 33.26 2.82
CA VAL A 334 -13.65 33.41 1.78
C VAL A 334 -14.74 34.36 2.27
N PRO A 335 -14.85 35.59 1.73
CA PRO A 335 -15.88 36.54 2.13
C PRO A 335 -17.28 36.11 1.65
N ASP A 336 -18.31 36.76 2.19
CA ASP A 336 -19.70 36.58 1.76
C ASP A 336 -19.86 36.92 0.26
N GLY A 337 -20.47 36.00 -0.50
CA GLY A 337 -20.61 36.12 -1.95
C GLY A 337 -19.30 35.91 -2.74
N GLY A 338 -18.24 35.46 -2.08
CA GLY A 338 -16.94 35.18 -2.68
C GLY A 338 -16.85 33.81 -3.36
N TYR A 339 -15.66 33.20 -3.29
CA TYR A 339 -15.36 31.93 -3.94
C TYR A 339 -16.28 30.78 -3.48
N ASP A 340 -16.82 30.02 -4.44
CA ASP A 340 -17.59 28.80 -4.19
C ASP A 340 -17.17 27.73 -5.20
N GLY A 341 -16.50 26.67 -4.70
CA GLY A 341 -15.92 25.66 -5.58
C GLY A 341 -15.26 24.50 -4.86
N ALA A 342 -14.99 23.44 -5.63
CA ALA A 342 -14.28 22.27 -5.14
C ALA A 342 -12.76 22.47 -5.09
N TRP A 343 -12.21 23.34 -5.92
CA TRP A 343 -10.76 23.58 -5.96
C TRP A 343 -10.34 24.42 -4.76
N LEU A 344 -9.26 24.04 -4.09
CA LEU A 344 -8.74 24.78 -2.93
C LEU A 344 -7.60 25.70 -3.39
N PRO A 345 -7.74 27.04 -3.29
CA PRO A 345 -6.69 27.97 -3.65
C PRO A 345 -5.42 27.81 -2.77
N LEU A 346 -4.27 27.55 -3.40
CA LEU A 346 -2.97 27.34 -2.73
C LEU A 346 -1.83 28.04 -3.49
N ALA A 347 -0.67 28.20 -2.87
CA ALA A 347 0.51 28.81 -3.50
C ALA A 347 1.77 27.98 -3.22
N GLY A 348 2.75 28.04 -4.13
CA GLY A 348 4.03 27.33 -4.01
C GLY A 348 3.90 25.81 -3.88
N SER A 349 4.88 25.20 -3.21
CA SER A 349 4.84 23.78 -2.83
C SER A 349 4.24 23.62 -1.43
N THR A 350 3.00 23.14 -1.37
CA THR A 350 2.22 23.12 -0.12
C THR A 350 2.72 22.04 0.83
N THR A 351 3.03 22.43 2.06
CA THR A 351 3.59 21.56 3.12
C THR A 351 2.62 21.27 4.27
N GLY A 352 1.43 21.86 4.25
CA GLY A 352 0.35 21.55 5.19
C GLY A 352 -0.84 22.47 5.00
N VAL A 353 -2.05 21.99 5.30
CA VAL A 353 -3.30 22.76 5.25
C VAL A 353 -4.06 22.54 6.55
N ARG A 354 -4.63 23.60 7.10
CA ARG A 354 -5.46 23.60 8.32
C ARG A 354 -6.71 24.41 8.06
N PHE A 355 -7.86 23.77 8.18
CA PHE A 355 -9.14 24.46 8.08
C PHE A 355 -9.57 24.99 9.46
N GLU A 356 -10.23 26.13 9.45
CA GLU A 356 -10.70 26.82 10.65
C GLU A 356 -12.24 26.85 10.67
N GLY A 357 -12.82 27.10 11.85
CA GLY A 357 -14.26 27.20 12.02
C GLY A 357 -15.01 25.86 12.13
N ALA A 358 -16.34 25.93 12.09
CA ALA A 358 -17.22 24.80 12.40
C ALA A 358 -17.15 23.64 11.39
N ARG A 359 -16.77 23.93 10.14
CA ARG A 359 -16.60 22.94 9.05
C ARG A 359 -15.17 22.46 8.91
N GLY A 360 -14.26 22.86 9.81
CA GLY A 360 -12.83 22.57 9.68
C GLY A 360 -12.52 21.08 9.53
N ASP A 361 -13.10 20.24 10.41
CA ASP A 361 -12.88 18.78 10.37
C ASP A 361 -13.48 18.15 9.09
N GLU A 362 -14.66 18.60 8.66
CA GLU A 362 -15.32 18.13 7.43
C GLU A 362 -14.47 18.42 6.19
N LEU A 363 -13.94 19.65 6.08
CA LEU A 363 -13.10 20.07 4.96
C LEU A 363 -11.73 19.37 5.00
N ALA A 364 -11.15 19.17 6.19
CA ALA A 364 -9.89 18.45 6.37
C ALA A 364 -10.02 16.98 5.95
N ASP A 365 -11.09 16.30 6.36
CA ASP A 365 -11.37 14.92 5.99
C ASP A 365 -11.65 14.78 4.48
N ALA A 366 -12.17 15.81 3.85
CA ALA A 366 -12.46 15.85 2.42
C ALA A 366 -11.28 16.35 1.55
N LEU A 367 -10.13 16.74 2.11
CA LEU A 367 -9.04 17.34 1.34
C LEU A 367 -8.21 16.28 0.59
N TRP A 368 -8.16 16.43 -0.73
CA TRP A 368 -7.28 15.67 -1.63
C TRP A 368 -6.28 16.60 -2.31
N LEU A 369 -5.02 16.19 -2.39
CA LEU A 369 -3.95 16.96 -3.03
C LEU A 369 -3.19 16.09 -4.02
N ASN A 370 -2.86 16.65 -5.17
CA ASN A 370 -1.84 16.13 -6.06
C ASN A 370 -0.58 17.01 -5.93
N THR A 371 0.48 16.43 -5.36
CA THR A 371 1.74 17.16 -5.12
C THR A 371 2.53 17.44 -6.40
N ALA A 372 2.22 16.82 -7.53
CA ALA A 372 2.89 17.08 -8.80
C ALA A 372 2.31 18.25 -9.58
N THR A 373 1.01 18.50 -9.38
CA THR A 373 0.30 19.63 -9.96
C THR A 373 0.08 20.75 -8.95
N GLU A 374 0.50 20.55 -7.69
CA GLU A 374 0.29 21.44 -6.54
C GLU A 374 -1.17 21.93 -6.50
N THR A 375 -2.10 21.02 -6.78
CA THR A 375 -3.53 21.27 -6.91
C THR A 375 -4.29 20.46 -5.87
N ALA A 376 -5.14 21.15 -5.12
CA ALA A 376 -5.98 20.57 -4.09
C ALA A 376 -7.46 20.67 -4.44
N VAL A 377 -8.21 19.64 -4.03
CA VAL A 377 -9.64 19.54 -4.23
C VAL A 377 -10.33 19.08 -2.95
N VAL A 378 -11.44 19.73 -2.63
CA VAL A 378 -12.29 19.50 -1.47
C VAL A 378 -13.71 19.23 -1.97
N PRO A 379 -14.13 17.96 -2.11
CA PRO A 379 -15.47 17.60 -2.57
C PRO A 379 -16.61 18.16 -1.72
N ALA A 380 -16.35 18.45 -0.44
CA ALA A 380 -17.29 19.12 0.45
C ALA A 380 -17.56 20.59 0.10
N LEU A 381 -16.83 21.13 -0.88
CA LEU A 381 -16.86 22.50 -1.40
C LEU A 381 -16.41 23.54 -0.37
N VAL A 382 -15.46 24.37 -0.80
CA VAL A 382 -15.08 25.61 -0.11
C VAL A 382 -16.13 26.66 -0.44
N ARG A 383 -16.68 27.30 0.58
CA ARG A 383 -17.82 28.22 0.46
C ARG A 383 -17.56 29.53 1.22
N PRO A 384 -18.36 30.57 0.94
CA PRO A 384 -18.35 31.80 1.74
C PRO A 384 -18.44 31.54 3.25
N GLY A 385 -17.57 32.19 4.02
CA GLY A 385 -17.42 32.01 5.46
C GLY A 385 -16.38 30.97 5.89
N ASP A 386 -15.89 30.12 4.98
CA ASP A 386 -14.79 29.20 5.28
C ASP A 386 -13.45 29.97 5.36
N SER A 387 -12.56 29.50 6.24
CA SER A 387 -11.18 30.00 6.34
C SER A 387 -10.21 28.85 6.56
N TYR A 388 -9.02 28.98 6.02
CA TYR A 388 -7.96 28.00 6.17
C TYR A 388 -6.59 28.67 6.11
N SER A 389 -5.62 28.05 6.79
CA SER A 389 -4.21 28.39 6.68
C SER A 389 -3.43 27.26 6.02
N PHE A 390 -2.38 27.62 5.30
CA PHE A 390 -1.48 26.64 4.71
C PHE A 390 -0.02 27.06 4.84
N ASP A 391 0.84 26.07 5.06
CA ASP A 391 2.30 26.23 5.07
C ASP A 391 2.82 25.88 3.68
N THR A 392 3.72 26.69 3.12
CA THR A 392 4.24 26.49 1.76
C THR A 392 5.73 26.82 1.65
N VAL A 393 6.37 26.25 0.63
CA VAL A 393 7.71 26.64 0.18
C VAL A 393 7.59 27.32 -1.18
N LEU A 394 8.03 28.57 -1.26
CA LEU A 394 8.06 29.37 -2.48
C LEU A 394 9.43 29.22 -3.15
N GLY A 395 9.47 28.71 -4.38
CA GLY A 395 10.68 28.61 -5.19
C GLY A 395 10.91 29.82 -6.08
N ASP A 396 12.03 29.81 -6.80
CA ASP A 396 12.37 30.80 -7.83
C ASP A 396 11.93 30.31 -9.23
N ASP A 397 10.73 29.72 -9.31
CA ASP A 397 10.18 29.03 -10.47
C ASP A 397 9.02 29.79 -11.13
N VAL A 398 8.94 31.11 -10.90
CA VAL A 398 7.88 31.99 -11.43
C VAL A 398 8.49 33.20 -12.12
N SER A 399 8.08 33.47 -13.36
CA SER A 399 8.54 34.61 -14.16
C SER A 399 7.41 35.49 -14.66
N THR A 400 7.58 36.81 -14.53
CA THR A 400 6.71 37.86 -15.11
C THR A 400 7.23 38.38 -16.45
N THR A 401 8.47 38.08 -16.80
CA THR A 401 9.09 38.36 -18.09
C THR A 401 9.58 37.06 -18.72
N MET A 402 9.50 36.94 -20.06
CA MET A 402 9.96 35.73 -20.75
C MET A 402 11.47 35.50 -20.50
N PRO A 403 11.88 34.36 -19.92
CA PRO A 403 13.30 34.03 -19.77
C PRO A 403 14.01 33.93 -21.12
N ALA A 404 15.23 34.46 -21.20
CA ALA A 404 16.04 34.38 -22.43
C ALA A 404 16.38 32.92 -22.77
N GLU A 405 16.73 32.13 -21.75
CA GLU A 405 17.04 30.70 -21.84
C GLU A 405 16.33 29.96 -20.70
N LEU A 406 15.89 28.74 -20.98
CA LEU A 406 15.31 27.83 -19.99
C LEU A 406 15.64 26.38 -20.40
N ASP A 407 16.23 25.62 -19.49
CA ASP A 407 16.52 24.20 -19.68
C ASP A 407 15.24 23.37 -19.58
N VAL A 408 14.58 23.18 -20.72
CA VAL A 408 13.28 22.51 -20.81
C VAL A 408 13.41 20.99 -20.99
N ALA A 409 12.48 20.25 -20.40
CA ALA A 409 12.32 18.83 -20.68
C ALA A 409 11.88 18.60 -22.13
N SER A 410 12.10 17.37 -22.61
CA SER A 410 11.66 16.93 -23.94
C SER A 410 10.51 15.92 -23.83
N GLY A 411 9.59 15.98 -24.79
CA GLY A 411 8.44 15.07 -24.90
C GLY A 411 7.14 15.74 -24.49
N GLY A 412 6.45 16.35 -25.46
CA GLY A 412 5.09 16.85 -25.25
C GLY A 412 4.09 15.69 -25.15
N ALA A 413 3.16 15.77 -24.20
CA ALA A 413 2.11 14.78 -24.02
C ALA A 413 0.80 15.33 -24.61
N LEU A 414 0.48 14.95 -25.85
CA LEU A 414 -0.82 15.24 -26.46
C LEU A 414 -1.49 13.93 -26.86
N ALA A 415 -2.69 13.70 -26.33
CA ALA A 415 -3.54 12.60 -26.76
C ALA A 415 -4.27 12.92 -28.07
N GLU A 416 -4.49 14.21 -28.35
CA GLU A 416 -5.32 14.71 -29.44
C GLU A 416 -4.52 15.29 -30.61
N ASP A 417 -5.15 15.30 -31.80
CA ASP A 417 -4.55 15.91 -32.99
C ASP A 417 -4.62 17.45 -32.93
N THR A 418 -3.45 18.07 -32.77
CA THR A 418 -3.27 19.53 -32.76
C THR A 418 -2.64 20.05 -34.05
N SER A 419 -2.73 19.32 -35.16
CA SER A 419 -2.15 19.70 -36.47
C SER A 419 -2.61 21.06 -37.00
N PHE A 420 -3.76 21.57 -36.53
CA PHE A 420 -4.22 22.93 -36.85
C PHE A 420 -3.23 24.03 -36.45
N LEU A 421 -2.29 23.74 -35.54
CA LEU A 421 -1.24 24.68 -35.12
C LEU A 421 -0.04 24.71 -36.06
N ASP A 422 0.23 23.64 -36.82
CA ASP A 422 1.51 23.43 -37.51
C ASP A 422 1.90 24.61 -38.42
N ALA A 423 0.99 25.01 -39.31
CA ALA A 423 1.24 26.11 -40.24
C ALA A 423 1.55 27.45 -39.54
N LYS A 424 0.97 27.67 -38.35
CA LYS A 424 1.18 28.89 -37.57
C LYS A 424 2.44 28.81 -36.71
N LEU A 425 2.74 27.64 -36.15
CA LEU A 425 4.02 27.39 -35.47
C LEU A 425 5.19 27.59 -36.43
N ASP A 426 5.12 27.09 -37.65
CA ASP A 426 6.14 27.32 -38.68
C ASP A 426 6.27 28.81 -39.02
N ALA A 427 5.15 29.52 -39.17
CA ALA A 427 5.16 30.95 -39.46
C ALA A 427 5.72 31.81 -38.32
N TRP A 428 5.40 31.48 -37.06
CA TRP A 428 5.79 32.26 -35.89
C TRP A 428 7.17 31.92 -35.35
N SER A 429 7.63 30.69 -35.57
CA SER A 429 8.85 30.16 -34.92
C SER A 429 9.85 29.52 -35.89
N GLY A 430 9.58 29.48 -37.20
CA GLY A 430 10.41 28.76 -38.18
C GLY A 430 11.85 29.23 -38.32
N GLN A 431 12.21 30.40 -37.79
CA GLN A 431 13.58 30.93 -37.77
C GLN A 431 14.35 30.62 -36.47
N ALA A 432 13.70 30.03 -35.47
CA ALA A 432 14.31 29.69 -34.19
C ALA A 432 15.02 28.33 -34.22
N GLY A 433 16.19 28.25 -33.57
CA GLY A 433 17.07 27.09 -33.57
C GLY A 433 16.68 26.04 -32.54
N SER A 434 16.37 26.46 -31.30
CA SER A 434 16.02 25.56 -30.19
C SER A 434 14.51 25.47 -29.93
N SER A 435 14.05 24.42 -29.24
CA SER A 435 12.64 24.30 -28.85
C SER A 435 12.18 25.45 -27.95
N TRP A 436 13.01 25.89 -27.00
CA TRP A 436 12.68 27.03 -26.14
C TRP A 436 12.59 28.34 -26.94
N GLU A 437 13.53 28.59 -27.85
CA GLU A 437 13.47 29.77 -28.73
C GLU A 437 12.19 29.78 -29.57
N LYS A 438 11.76 28.60 -30.06
CA LYS A 438 10.49 28.46 -30.79
C LYS A 438 9.29 28.82 -29.92
N PHE A 439 9.26 28.30 -28.70
CA PHE A 439 8.20 28.59 -27.72
C PHE A 439 8.16 30.08 -27.37
N ALA A 440 9.31 30.69 -27.06
CA ALA A 440 9.44 32.10 -26.76
C ALA A 440 9.04 32.99 -27.97
N ALA A 441 9.35 32.56 -29.20
CA ALA A 441 8.92 33.26 -30.42
C ALA A 441 7.39 33.25 -30.58
N VAL A 442 6.73 32.12 -30.32
CA VAL A 442 5.25 32.03 -30.33
C VAL A 442 4.64 32.98 -29.30
N ALA A 443 5.13 32.94 -28.05
CA ALA A 443 4.67 33.84 -27.00
C ALA A 443 4.90 35.33 -27.36
N LYS A 444 6.04 35.65 -27.98
CA LYS A 444 6.34 37.01 -28.46
C LYS A 444 5.33 37.48 -29.51
N VAL A 445 4.96 36.64 -30.49
CA VAL A 445 3.93 36.98 -31.48
C VAL A 445 2.58 37.21 -30.81
N MET A 446 2.20 36.36 -29.84
CA MET A 446 0.96 36.54 -29.07
C MET A 446 0.92 37.91 -28.37
N THR A 447 2.01 38.32 -27.72
CA THR A 447 2.14 39.61 -27.04
C THR A 447 2.15 40.79 -28.01
N GLN A 448 2.93 40.70 -29.10
CA GLN A 448 3.20 41.84 -29.99
C GLN A 448 2.10 42.07 -31.02
N ASP A 449 1.57 41.01 -31.62
CA ASP A 449 0.63 41.10 -32.74
C ASP A 449 -0.82 40.86 -32.31
N GLY A 450 -1.02 40.13 -31.22
CA GLY A 450 -2.33 39.83 -30.65
C GLY A 450 -3.08 41.04 -30.07
N ALA A 451 -4.34 40.82 -29.71
CA ALA A 451 -5.23 41.79 -29.08
C ALA A 451 -6.01 41.12 -27.92
N TYR A 452 -6.31 41.89 -26.89
CA TYR A 452 -7.01 41.39 -25.71
C TYR A 452 -8.51 41.71 -25.77
N THR A 453 -9.36 40.68 -25.64
CA THR A 453 -10.82 40.84 -25.57
C THR A 453 -11.45 39.69 -24.80
N ASP A 454 -12.35 40.03 -23.88
CA ASP A 454 -13.21 39.09 -23.18
C ASP A 454 -14.49 38.76 -23.97
N GLY A 455 -14.64 39.31 -25.17
CA GLY A 455 -15.88 39.40 -25.91
C GLY A 455 -16.61 40.71 -25.65
N GLY A 456 -17.74 40.90 -26.33
CA GLY A 456 -18.54 42.12 -26.25
C GLY A 456 -19.99 41.88 -25.87
N THR A 457 -20.66 42.94 -25.43
CA THR A 457 -22.12 42.97 -25.31
C THR A 457 -22.80 42.73 -26.66
N ALA A 458 -24.10 42.46 -26.68
CA ALA A 458 -24.85 42.19 -27.93
C ALA A 458 -24.70 43.28 -29.02
N ASN A 459 -24.41 44.52 -28.61
CA ASN A 459 -24.25 45.69 -29.48
C ASN A 459 -22.79 46.01 -29.80
N SER A 460 -21.82 45.29 -29.24
CA SER A 460 -20.40 45.46 -29.52
C SER A 460 -19.96 44.56 -30.69
N TYR A 461 -19.02 45.04 -31.49
CA TYR A 461 -18.38 44.22 -32.51
C TYR A 461 -17.57 43.06 -31.90
N GLU A 462 -17.16 43.18 -30.63
CA GLU A 462 -16.40 42.15 -29.91
C GLU A 462 -17.26 40.92 -29.56
N LYS A 463 -18.58 40.95 -29.79
CA LYS A 463 -19.50 39.81 -29.51
C LYS A 463 -19.14 38.53 -30.25
N VAL A 464 -18.40 38.63 -31.36
CA VAL A 464 -17.96 37.48 -32.17
C VAL A 464 -16.88 36.65 -31.47
N TYR A 465 -16.20 37.22 -30.46
CA TYR A 465 -15.23 36.51 -29.67
C TYR A 465 -15.93 35.72 -28.56
N LEU A 466 -16.21 34.45 -28.85
CA LEU A 466 -16.90 33.52 -27.96
C LEU A 466 -15.98 32.96 -26.84
N PRO A 467 -16.54 32.47 -25.72
CA PRO A 467 -15.75 31.79 -24.69
C PRO A 467 -15.24 30.45 -25.17
N GLY A 468 -14.35 29.84 -24.38
CA GLY A 468 -14.00 28.44 -24.54
C GLY A 468 -12.60 28.23 -25.11
N HIS A 469 -12.14 26.99 -24.95
CA HIS A 469 -10.82 26.52 -25.36
C HIS A 469 -10.86 25.12 -25.99
N GLY A 470 -12.01 24.70 -26.52
CA GLY A 470 -12.08 23.48 -27.34
C GLY A 470 -11.46 23.69 -28.73
N LEU A 471 -11.13 22.59 -29.42
CA LEU A 471 -10.43 22.58 -30.71
C LEU A 471 -11.07 23.51 -31.75
N GLY A 472 -12.39 23.47 -31.90
CA GLY A 472 -13.10 24.35 -32.83
C GLY A 472 -12.96 25.84 -32.48
N ARG A 473 -12.86 26.18 -31.19
CA ARG A 473 -12.69 27.56 -30.73
C ARG A 473 -11.23 28.01 -30.88
N LEU A 474 -10.26 27.18 -30.47
CA LEU A 474 -8.84 27.48 -30.60
C LEU A 474 -8.38 27.51 -32.06
N GLY A 475 -8.91 26.63 -32.91
CA GLY A 475 -8.68 26.66 -34.35
C GLY A 475 -9.14 27.97 -34.99
N ARG A 476 -10.30 28.50 -34.59
CA ARG A 476 -10.76 29.83 -35.03
C ARG A 476 -9.89 30.97 -34.47
N PHE A 477 -9.50 30.88 -33.21
CA PHE A 477 -8.61 31.86 -32.58
C PHE A 477 -7.28 31.97 -33.34
N VAL A 478 -6.62 30.84 -33.59
CA VAL A 478 -5.33 30.76 -34.30
C VAL A 478 -5.47 31.06 -35.80
N GLY A 479 -6.61 30.70 -36.40
CA GLY A 479 -6.92 30.94 -37.81
C GLY A 479 -7.24 32.40 -38.14
N SER A 480 -7.52 33.24 -37.14
CA SER A 480 -7.83 34.66 -37.33
C SER A 480 -6.63 35.44 -37.90
N THR A 481 -6.92 36.55 -38.59
CA THR A 481 -5.88 37.46 -39.11
C THR A 481 -5.11 38.14 -37.97
N GLN A 482 -5.82 38.52 -36.92
CA GLN A 482 -5.25 39.03 -35.67
C GLN A 482 -5.76 38.17 -34.52
N LEU A 483 -4.84 37.55 -33.76
CA LEU A 483 -5.18 36.81 -32.55
C LEU A 483 -5.93 37.74 -31.59
N ALA A 484 -7.12 37.33 -31.17
CA ALA A 484 -7.97 38.12 -30.29
C ALA A 484 -8.76 37.21 -29.33
N GLY A 485 -8.48 37.37 -28.03
CA GLY A 485 -9.06 36.58 -26.95
C GLY A 485 -8.58 37.06 -25.59
N ASN A 486 -8.86 36.30 -24.53
CA ASN A 486 -8.42 36.60 -23.17
C ASN A 486 -7.47 35.50 -22.66
N ASP A 487 -7.16 35.54 -21.36
CA ASP A 487 -6.23 34.61 -20.70
C ASP A 487 -6.55 33.14 -21.05
N GLU A 488 -7.84 32.78 -21.16
CA GLU A 488 -8.29 31.43 -21.50
C GLU A 488 -7.75 30.96 -22.86
N GLN A 489 -7.96 31.74 -23.93
CA GLN A 489 -7.55 31.31 -25.27
C GLN A 489 -6.04 31.36 -25.45
N TYR A 490 -5.38 32.39 -24.90
CA TYR A 490 -3.94 32.55 -25.02
C TYR A 490 -3.17 31.47 -24.25
N ALA A 491 -3.50 31.23 -22.97
CA ALA A 491 -2.82 30.21 -22.17
C ALA A 491 -3.07 28.80 -22.73
N ALA A 492 -4.31 28.48 -23.11
CA ALA A 492 -4.64 27.19 -23.72
C ALA A 492 -3.89 26.97 -25.03
N THR A 493 -3.82 27.98 -25.90
CA THR A 493 -3.11 27.86 -27.18
C THR A 493 -1.60 27.73 -26.98
N LEU A 494 -1.01 28.51 -26.07
CA LEU A 494 0.41 28.48 -25.81
C LEU A 494 0.86 27.14 -25.20
N ALA A 495 0.05 26.55 -24.30
CA ALA A 495 0.30 25.21 -23.80
C ALA A 495 0.18 24.14 -24.89
N LEU A 496 -0.81 24.22 -25.79
CA LEU A 496 -0.85 23.29 -26.94
C LEU A 496 0.34 23.47 -27.88
N ALA A 497 0.75 24.72 -28.12
CA ALA A 497 1.93 25.04 -28.93
C ALA A 497 3.22 24.46 -28.32
N GLY A 498 3.43 24.62 -27.01
CA GLY A 498 4.57 24.06 -26.30
C GLY A 498 4.63 22.55 -26.41
N ASN A 499 3.53 21.87 -26.13
CA ASN A 499 3.47 20.42 -26.28
C ASN A 499 3.71 19.97 -27.74
N ARG A 500 3.19 20.69 -28.73
CA ARG A 500 3.41 20.39 -30.15
C ARG A 500 4.87 20.62 -30.60
N ILE A 501 5.55 21.60 -30.02
CA ILE A 501 7.00 21.85 -30.20
C ILE A 501 7.86 20.78 -29.49
N GLY A 502 7.25 20.01 -28.59
CA GLY A 502 7.91 18.93 -27.86
C GLY A 502 8.36 19.32 -26.44
N ILE A 503 7.81 20.41 -25.89
CA ILE A 503 8.04 20.86 -24.52
C ILE A 503 6.82 20.51 -23.66
N PRO A 504 6.96 19.74 -22.57
CA PRO A 504 5.84 19.49 -21.66
C PRO A 504 5.34 20.80 -21.07
N THR A 505 4.09 21.14 -21.36
CA THR A 505 3.45 22.39 -20.92
C THR A 505 2.04 22.13 -20.45
N ARG A 506 1.57 22.92 -19.49
CA ARG A 506 0.23 22.79 -18.90
C ARG A 506 -0.36 24.15 -18.57
N VAL A 507 -1.69 24.22 -18.48
CA VAL A 507 -2.39 25.47 -18.15
C VAL A 507 -2.65 25.50 -16.66
N VAL A 508 -2.57 26.69 -16.06
CA VAL A 508 -2.95 26.89 -14.66
C VAL A 508 -3.93 28.04 -14.59
N MET A 509 -4.98 27.89 -13.79
CA MET A 509 -5.88 28.98 -13.43
C MET A 509 -5.75 29.27 -11.94
N GLY A 510 -5.75 30.55 -11.60
CA GLY A 510 -5.68 31.03 -10.23
C GLY A 510 -5.84 32.54 -10.18
N ALA A 511 -5.35 33.15 -9.11
CA ALA A 511 -5.36 34.59 -8.93
C ALA A 511 -3.99 35.13 -8.56
N ILE A 512 -3.73 36.39 -8.90
CA ILE A 512 -2.52 37.12 -8.50
C ILE A 512 -2.97 38.22 -7.52
N PRO A 513 -2.85 38.02 -6.20
CA PRO A 513 -3.34 38.98 -5.22
C PRO A 513 -2.67 40.34 -5.36
N GLY A 514 -3.48 41.40 -5.29
CA GLY A 514 -2.99 42.78 -5.22
C GLY A 514 -2.42 43.14 -3.85
N SER A 515 -2.01 44.40 -3.71
CA SER A 515 -1.52 44.94 -2.44
C SER A 515 -2.55 44.73 -1.30
N GLY A 516 -2.07 44.25 -0.15
CA GLY A 516 -2.93 43.94 1.01
C GLY A 516 -3.67 42.60 0.93
N GLY A 517 -3.43 41.78 -0.10
CA GLY A 517 -3.90 40.39 -0.15
C GLY A 517 -5.35 40.20 -0.59
N VAL A 518 -6.02 41.29 -1.00
CA VAL A 518 -7.38 41.23 -1.54
C VAL A 518 -7.34 40.65 -2.94
N VAL A 519 -8.18 39.65 -3.21
CA VAL A 519 -8.34 39.05 -4.53
C VAL A 519 -9.76 39.31 -5.01
N LYS A 520 -9.88 40.02 -6.12
CA LYS A 520 -11.14 40.21 -6.84
C LYS A 520 -11.22 39.32 -8.06
N GLY A 521 -12.39 39.20 -8.68
CA GLY A 521 -12.52 38.45 -9.93
C GLY A 521 -11.55 38.92 -11.02
N LYS A 522 -11.36 40.22 -11.19
CA LYS A 522 -10.41 40.77 -12.17
C LYS A 522 -8.93 40.39 -11.95
N ASP A 523 -8.58 39.92 -10.75
CA ASP A 523 -7.25 39.44 -10.39
C ASP A 523 -7.08 37.94 -10.72
N VAL A 524 -8.13 37.28 -11.22
CA VAL A 524 -8.12 35.89 -11.69
C VAL A 524 -7.52 35.82 -13.08
N HIS A 525 -6.54 34.94 -13.24
CA HIS A 525 -5.74 34.79 -14.44
C HIS A 525 -5.56 33.32 -14.82
N ALA A 526 -5.28 33.11 -16.10
CA ALA A 526 -4.75 31.84 -16.59
C ALA A 526 -3.32 32.02 -17.10
N TRP A 527 -2.43 31.10 -16.74
CA TRP A 527 -1.02 31.12 -17.11
C TRP A 527 -0.54 29.75 -17.57
N VAL A 528 0.71 29.68 -18.04
CA VAL A 528 1.31 28.45 -18.56
C VAL A 528 2.48 28.04 -17.68
N GLU A 529 2.58 26.76 -17.38
CA GLU A 529 3.76 26.16 -16.76
C GLU A 529 4.50 25.29 -17.76
N VAL A 530 5.83 25.35 -17.69
CA VAL A 530 6.76 24.64 -18.57
C VAL A 530 7.62 23.71 -17.73
N GLN A 531 7.73 22.45 -18.10
CA GLN A 531 8.57 21.51 -17.37
C GLN A 531 10.06 21.67 -17.75
N GLN A 532 10.90 21.77 -16.72
CA GLN A 532 12.35 21.79 -16.85
C GLN A 532 12.94 20.37 -16.87
N ASP A 533 14.17 20.24 -17.36
CA ASP A 533 14.89 18.96 -17.48
C ASP A 533 15.04 18.20 -16.14
N ASN A 534 15.16 18.93 -15.04
CA ASN A 534 15.22 18.45 -13.67
C ASN A 534 13.86 17.97 -13.12
N GLY A 535 12.77 18.11 -13.89
CA GLY A 535 11.40 17.73 -13.55
C GLY A 535 10.57 18.80 -12.81
N THR A 536 11.12 19.98 -12.51
CA THR A 536 10.37 21.10 -11.90
C THR A 536 9.54 21.84 -12.94
N TRP A 537 8.49 22.52 -12.49
CA TRP A 537 7.59 23.28 -13.38
C TRP A 537 7.83 24.77 -13.17
N HIS A 538 8.17 25.46 -14.25
CA HIS A 538 8.43 26.89 -14.26
C HIS A 538 7.20 27.64 -14.79
N ALA A 539 6.62 28.52 -13.98
CA ALA A 539 5.43 29.29 -14.31
C ALA A 539 5.77 30.57 -15.08
N LEU A 540 5.13 30.73 -16.23
CA LEU A 540 5.17 31.93 -17.06
C LEU A 540 3.86 32.69 -16.87
N LEU A 541 3.89 33.75 -16.06
CA LEU A 541 2.71 34.54 -15.74
C LEU A 541 2.16 35.29 -16.96
N PRO A 542 0.90 35.78 -16.92
CA PRO A 542 0.23 36.28 -18.12
C PRO A 542 0.99 37.39 -18.86
N SER A 543 1.74 38.24 -18.15
CA SER A 543 2.58 39.29 -18.73
C SER A 543 3.68 38.80 -19.68
N THR A 544 4.00 37.50 -19.67
CA THR A 544 5.02 36.90 -20.54
C THR A 544 4.51 36.59 -21.95
N PHE A 545 3.19 36.45 -22.15
CA PHE A 545 2.61 36.02 -23.44
C PHE A 545 1.30 36.71 -23.83
N LEU A 546 0.65 37.45 -22.92
CA LEU A 546 -0.55 38.21 -23.26
C LEU A 546 -0.20 39.55 -23.90
N PRO A 547 -0.98 40.02 -24.89
CA PRO A 547 -0.92 41.40 -25.34
C PRO A 547 -1.39 42.36 -24.23
N ASP A 548 -1.06 43.64 -24.37
CA ASP A 548 -1.58 44.69 -23.48
C ASP A 548 -3.12 44.64 -23.47
N ARG A 549 -3.72 44.63 -22.26
CA ARG A 549 -5.18 44.58 -22.07
C ARG A 549 -5.93 45.73 -22.75
N ASN A 550 -5.24 46.85 -22.97
CA ASN A 550 -5.75 48.03 -23.67
C ASN A 550 -5.71 47.89 -25.20
N LYS A 551 -4.96 46.92 -25.74
CA LYS A 551 -4.87 46.67 -27.17
C LYS A 551 -6.08 45.86 -27.65
N LYS A 552 -7.15 46.55 -28.05
CA LYS A 552 -8.39 45.95 -28.53
C LYS A 552 -8.30 45.49 -30.00
N PRO A 553 -9.12 44.50 -30.42
CA PRO A 553 -9.12 44.02 -31.79
C PRO A 553 -9.55 45.09 -32.81
N ASN A 554 -9.03 45.03 -34.03
CA ASN A 554 -9.33 46.02 -35.06
C ASN A 554 -10.71 45.81 -35.71
N GLU A 555 -11.64 46.76 -35.52
CA GLU A 555 -13.02 46.73 -36.05
C GLU A 555 -13.09 46.56 -37.58
N GLN A 556 -12.14 47.12 -38.34
CA GLN A 556 -12.16 47.05 -39.81
C GLN A 556 -11.85 45.64 -40.34
N GLN A 557 -11.00 44.89 -39.64
CA GLN A 557 -10.66 43.51 -40.00
C GLN A 557 -11.81 42.55 -39.67
N LEU A 558 -12.62 42.89 -38.67
CA LEU A 558 -13.76 42.10 -38.21
C LEU A 558 -14.95 42.10 -39.18
N LYS A 559 -15.22 43.21 -39.88
CA LYS A 559 -16.29 43.26 -40.90
C LYS A 559 -16.04 42.29 -42.06
N SER A 560 -14.78 41.97 -42.35
CA SER A 560 -14.38 40.95 -43.33
C SER A 560 -14.56 39.52 -42.79
N GLU A 561 -14.31 39.31 -41.50
CA GLU A 561 -14.51 38.01 -40.84
C GLU A 561 -16.00 37.71 -40.56
N GLU A 562 -16.82 38.70 -40.17
CA GLU A 562 -18.28 38.57 -40.06
C GLU A 562 -18.92 38.12 -41.38
N GLN A 563 -18.42 38.60 -42.53
CA GLN A 563 -18.87 38.17 -43.86
C GLN A 563 -18.52 36.71 -44.16
N LYS A 564 -17.40 36.18 -43.63
CA LYS A 564 -17.05 34.75 -43.74
C LYS A 564 -17.92 33.87 -42.82
N VAL A 565 -18.29 34.39 -41.65
CA VAL A 565 -19.13 33.68 -40.65
C VAL A 565 -20.61 33.63 -41.07
N GLY A 566 -21.13 34.70 -41.69
CA GLY A 566 -22.53 34.76 -42.13
C GLY A 566 -22.91 33.77 -43.25
N ALA A 567 -21.92 33.21 -43.97
CA ALA A 567 -22.14 32.30 -45.09
C ALA A 567 -22.14 30.80 -44.71
N GLN A 568 -21.79 30.43 -43.46
CA GLN A 568 -21.55 29.03 -43.07
C GLN A 568 -22.31 28.57 -41.81
N VAL A 569 -23.49 29.11 -41.55
CA VAL A 569 -24.43 28.47 -40.63
C VAL A 569 -25.78 28.34 -41.33
N PRO A 570 -26.09 27.22 -42.00
CA PRO A 570 -27.48 26.89 -42.29
C PRO A 570 -28.26 26.96 -40.98
N PRO A 571 -29.46 27.56 -40.93
CA PRO A 571 -30.28 27.48 -39.73
C PRO A 571 -30.40 25.99 -39.37
N PRO A 572 -30.12 25.59 -38.11
CA PRO A 572 -30.30 24.22 -37.71
C PRO A 572 -31.73 23.83 -38.06
N ALA A 573 -31.88 22.77 -38.85
CA ALA A 573 -33.19 22.17 -39.08
C ALA A 573 -33.82 21.97 -37.70
N GLY A 574 -35.00 22.53 -37.48
CA GLY A 574 -35.72 22.46 -36.23
C GLY A 574 -36.01 21.01 -35.88
N VAL A 575 -35.06 20.35 -35.22
CA VAL A 575 -35.31 19.11 -34.50
C VAL A 575 -35.95 19.59 -33.21
N ASN A 576 -37.25 19.35 -33.08
CA ASN A 576 -37.95 19.59 -31.83
C ASN A 576 -37.12 18.96 -30.69
N PRO A 577 -36.76 19.70 -29.63
CA PRO A 577 -36.14 19.07 -28.47
C PRO A 577 -37.11 17.99 -27.98
N PRO A 578 -36.64 16.78 -27.63
CA PRO A 578 -37.48 15.89 -26.85
C PRO A 578 -37.95 16.68 -25.64
N SER A 579 -39.26 16.76 -25.46
CA SER A 579 -39.90 17.42 -24.34
C SER A 579 -39.36 16.84 -23.03
N VAL A 580 -38.30 17.43 -22.49
CA VAL A 580 -37.97 17.37 -21.08
C VAL A 580 -38.76 18.46 -20.37
N LEU A 581 -40.08 18.31 -20.44
CA LEU A 581 -40.94 18.69 -19.33
C LEU A 581 -40.64 17.73 -18.17
N GLN A 582 -39.50 17.96 -17.52
CA GLN A 582 -39.14 17.42 -16.21
C GLN A 582 -38.07 18.38 -15.66
N GLY A 583 -38.53 19.51 -15.14
CA GLY A 583 -37.74 20.33 -14.24
C GLY A 583 -37.38 19.56 -12.96
N PRO A 584 -36.34 19.97 -12.22
CA PRO A 584 -35.94 19.37 -10.96
C PRO A 584 -36.88 19.80 -9.82
N ASP A 585 -38.19 19.62 -10.01
CA ASP A 585 -39.23 20.15 -9.11
C ASP A 585 -40.25 19.05 -8.77
N GLN A 586 -39.83 17.79 -8.68
CA GLN A 586 -40.59 16.74 -8.00
C GLN A 586 -39.64 15.75 -7.29
N ALA A 587 -39.07 16.23 -6.19
CA ALA A 587 -38.58 15.36 -5.12
C ALA A 587 -39.18 15.79 -3.77
N GLN A 588 -40.48 16.08 -3.74
CA GLN A 588 -41.27 16.10 -2.51
C GLN A 588 -42.57 15.35 -2.75
N ASN A 589 -42.47 14.03 -2.62
CA ASN A 589 -43.41 13.15 -1.89
C ASN A 589 -43.22 11.70 -2.35
N ALA A 590 -42.10 11.12 -1.93
CA ALA A 590 -42.05 9.71 -1.60
C ALA A 590 -41.51 9.59 -0.17
N THR A 591 -42.32 9.98 0.81
CA THR A 591 -42.30 9.32 2.12
C THR A 591 -42.78 7.88 1.91
N ASP A 592 -41.95 7.09 1.24
CA ASP A 592 -41.98 5.66 1.38
C ASP A 592 -40.62 5.32 1.96
N ILE A 593 -40.49 5.54 3.27
CA ILE A 593 -39.51 4.85 4.11
C ILE A 593 -39.91 3.38 4.05
N LYS A 594 -39.72 2.73 2.90
CA LYS A 594 -39.45 1.30 2.88
C LYS A 594 -38.14 1.18 3.63
N LYS A 595 -38.26 0.94 4.94
CA LYS A 595 -37.21 0.40 5.79
C LYS A 595 -36.50 -0.65 4.96
N LYS A 596 -35.36 -0.28 4.35
CA LYS A 596 -34.45 -1.23 3.72
C LYS A 596 -34.24 -2.27 4.80
N LYS A 597 -34.74 -3.49 4.60
CA LYS A 597 -34.57 -4.56 5.58
C LYS A 597 -33.08 -4.60 5.87
N ARG A 598 -32.71 -4.16 7.07
CA ARG A 598 -31.32 -4.12 7.53
C ARG A 598 -30.79 -5.52 7.32
N ASN A 599 -29.90 -5.68 6.34
CA ASN A 599 -29.31 -6.97 6.09
C ASN A 599 -28.49 -7.28 7.35
N PRO A 600 -28.79 -8.34 8.12
CA PRO A 600 -28.09 -8.60 9.38
C PRO A 600 -26.59 -8.89 9.17
N LEU A 601 -26.13 -9.01 7.92
CA LEU A 601 -24.75 -9.26 7.52
C LEU A 601 -24.00 -8.01 7.02
N ASP A 602 -24.64 -6.83 6.98
CA ASP A 602 -23.96 -5.58 6.63
C ASP A 602 -23.21 -5.02 7.84
N ILE A 603 -21.91 -5.30 7.89
CA ILE A 603 -21.00 -4.96 9.00
C ILE A 603 -20.97 -3.45 9.23
N GLY A 604 -21.11 -2.63 8.17
CA GLY A 604 -21.08 -1.17 8.26
C GLY A 604 -22.22 -0.60 9.11
N ALA A 605 -23.41 -1.20 9.02
CA ALA A 605 -24.64 -0.74 9.68
C ALA A 605 -24.80 -1.21 11.14
N TRP A 606 -23.87 -2.03 11.66
CA TRP A 606 -23.99 -2.55 13.03
C TRP A 606 -23.73 -1.46 14.08
N PRO A 607 -24.54 -1.42 15.17
CA PRO A 607 -24.23 -0.63 16.34
C PRO A 607 -22.82 -0.94 16.85
N LEU A 608 -22.10 0.10 17.30
CA LEU A 608 -20.70 -0.01 17.71
C LEU A 608 -20.47 -1.11 18.76
N TRP A 609 -21.40 -1.25 19.73
CA TRP A 609 -21.33 -2.31 20.76
C TRP A 609 -21.39 -3.73 20.18
N LEU A 610 -22.14 -3.95 19.09
CA LEU A 610 -22.26 -5.25 18.45
C LEU A 610 -21.01 -5.57 17.61
N LYS A 611 -20.45 -4.57 16.92
CA LYS A 611 -19.15 -4.68 16.25
C LYS A 611 -18.06 -5.08 17.26
N LEU A 612 -18.02 -4.41 18.41
CA LEU A 612 -17.06 -4.70 19.47
C LEU A 612 -17.26 -6.10 20.06
N LEU A 613 -18.49 -6.50 20.38
CA LEU A 613 -18.77 -7.85 20.84
C LEU A 613 -18.30 -8.89 19.81
N VAL A 614 -18.59 -8.66 18.53
CA VAL A 614 -18.25 -9.62 17.48
C VAL A 614 -16.74 -9.67 17.22
N PHE A 615 -16.06 -8.53 17.03
CA PHE A 615 -14.64 -8.51 16.70
C PHE A 615 -13.72 -8.75 17.90
N ALA A 616 -14.06 -8.25 19.09
CA ALA A 616 -13.21 -8.40 20.28
C ALA A 616 -13.44 -9.72 21.03
N LEU A 617 -14.64 -10.32 20.93
CA LEU A 617 -14.99 -11.52 21.69
C LEU A 617 -15.42 -12.70 20.81
N VAL A 618 -16.42 -12.54 19.94
CA VAL A 618 -17.00 -13.68 19.19
C VAL A 618 -16.03 -14.23 18.16
N LEU A 619 -15.37 -13.37 17.37
CA LEU A 619 -14.46 -13.75 16.30
C LEU A 619 -13.20 -14.46 16.85
N PRO A 620 -12.50 -13.97 17.89
CA PRO A 620 -11.40 -14.69 18.52
C PRO A 620 -11.83 -16.07 19.04
N VAL A 621 -13.02 -16.16 19.64
CA VAL A 621 -13.58 -17.42 20.12
C VAL A 621 -13.91 -18.37 18.97
N LEU A 622 -14.53 -17.89 17.89
CA LEU A 622 -14.81 -18.66 16.68
C LEU A 622 -13.53 -19.17 16.02
N LEU A 623 -12.52 -18.32 15.89
CA LEU A 623 -11.20 -18.69 15.37
C LEU A 623 -10.51 -19.72 16.28
N ALA A 624 -10.65 -19.60 17.60
CA ALA A 624 -10.16 -20.59 18.55
C ALA A 624 -10.82 -21.95 18.36
N PHE A 625 -12.15 -21.98 18.21
CA PHE A 625 -12.91 -23.20 17.92
C PHE A 625 -12.58 -23.79 16.54
N ALA A 626 -12.42 -22.94 15.51
CA ALA A 626 -12.02 -23.36 14.18
C ALA A 626 -10.61 -23.98 14.18
N ALA A 627 -9.65 -23.35 14.86
CA ALA A 627 -8.30 -23.89 15.04
C ALA A 627 -8.31 -25.21 15.82
N TYR A 628 -9.10 -25.29 16.89
CA TYR A 628 -9.30 -26.54 17.65
C TYR A 628 -9.88 -27.66 16.77
N GLY A 629 -10.91 -27.35 15.98
CA GLY A 629 -11.53 -28.25 15.01
C GLY A 629 -10.54 -28.70 13.92
N LEU A 630 -9.75 -27.78 13.38
CA LEU A 630 -8.74 -28.05 12.36
C LEU A 630 -7.65 -28.98 12.89
N ILE A 631 -7.13 -28.76 14.10
CA ILE A 631 -6.12 -29.64 14.71
C ILE A 631 -6.69 -31.05 14.88
N ARG A 632 -7.93 -31.18 15.37
CA ARG A 632 -8.61 -32.47 15.50
C ARG A 632 -8.81 -33.15 14.15
N TRP A 633 -9.24 -32.41 13.15
CA TRP A 633 -9.42 -32.91 11.80
C TRP A 633 -8.09 -33.35 11.17
N LEU A 634 -7.00 -32.58 11.33
CA LEU A 634 -5.67 -32.95 10.83
C LEU A 634 -5.16 -34.24 11.48
N LYS A 635 -5.38 -34.42 12.80
CA LYS A 635 -5.07 -35.68 13.49
C LYS A 635 -5.90 -36.84 12.96
N ALA A 636 -7.20 -36.65 12.77
CA ALA A 636 -8.09 -37.67 12.21
C ALA A 636 -7.74 -38.04 10.76
N ARG A 637 -7.46 -37.04 9.91
CA ARG A 637 -7.03 -37.23 8.53
C ARG A 637 -5.67 -37.94 8.44
N ARG A 638 -4.71 -37.57 9.29
CA ARG A 638 -3.42 -38.26 9.41
C ARG A 638 -3.63 -39.72 9.77
N ARG A 639 -4.49 -40.02 10.76
CA ARG A 639 -4.83 -41.39 11.16
C ARG A 639 -5.38 -42.21 10.03
N ARG A 640 -6.39 -41.67 9.34
CA ARG A 640 -7.00 -42.35 8.19
C ARG A 640 -5.97 -42.59 7.09
N ARG A 641 -5.18 -41.58 6.71
CA ARG A 641 -4.14 -41.72 5.67
C ARG A 641 -3.09 -42.78 6.00
N HIS A 642 -2.52 -42.75 7.21
CA HIS A 642 -1.50 -43.74 7.59
C HIS A 642 -2.07 -45.15 7.80
N ALA A 643 -3.36 -45.25 8.14
CA ALA A 643 -4.05 -46.52 8.20
C ALA A 643 -4.49 -47.04 6.82
N THR A 644 -4.29 -46.33 5.71
CA THR A 644 -4.67 -46.76 4.35
C THR A 644 -3.53 -46.76 3.35
N THR A 645 -2.33 -46.27 3.70
CA THR A 645 -1.23 -46.07 2.74
C THR A 645 0.05 -46.76 3.21
N GLY A 646 0.64 -47.61 2.34
CA GLY A 646 1.88 -48.36 2.61
C GLY A 646 1.65 -49.84 2.96
N PRO A 647 2.71 -50.63 3.21
CA PRO A 647 2.61 -52.05 3.52
C PRO A 647 1.77 -52.34 4.78
N THR A 648 0.93 -53.38 4.77
CA THR A 648 -0.04 -53.68 5.85
C THR A 648 0.60 -53.82 7.24
N ALA A 649 1.75 -54.50 7.34
CA ALA A 649 2.52 -54.62 8.58
C ALA A 649 2.93 -53.25 9.17
N SER A 650 3.31 -52.29 8.29
CA SER A 650 3.70 -50.95 8.72
C SER A 650 2.52 -50.11 9.19
N ARG A 651 1.32 -50.32 8.59
CA ARG A 651 0.06 -49.68 9.00
C ARG A 651 -0.34 -50.13 10.41
N ALA A 652 -0.34 -51.44 10.67
CA ALA A 652 -0.67 -51.99 12.00
C ALA A 652 0.33 -51.55 13.08
N ALA A 653 1.64 -51.54 12.77
CA ALA A 653 2.67 -51.03 13.67
C ALA A 653 2.50 -49.53 13.99
N TRP A 654 2.02 -48.75 13.02
CA TRP A 654 1.76 -47.33 13.18
C TRP A 654 0.54 -47.06 14.06
N VAL A 655 -0.54 -47.84 13.91
CA VAL A 655 -1.75 -47.73 14.76
C VAL A 655 -1.42 -47.87 16.24
N TRP A 656 -0.60 -48.86 16.61
CA TRP A 656 -0.12 -49.02 17.99
C TRP A 656 0.70 -47.80 18.46
N ARG A 657 1.62 -47.32 17.64
CA ARG A 657 2.48 -46.18 17.97
C ARG A 657 1.68 -44.90 18.18
N ASP A 658 0.67 -44.66 17.34
CA ASP A 658 -0.22 -43.50 17.43
C ASP A 658 -1.09 -43.57 18.71
N LEU A 659 -1.59 -44.76 19.08
CA LEU A 659 -2.28 -44.98 20.35
C LEU A 659 -1.41 -44.66 21.58
N VAL A 660 -0.16 -45.11 21.58
CA VAL A 660 0.80 -44.83 22.66
C VAL A 660 1.17 -43.34 22.72
N SER A 661 1.33 -42.68 21.55
CA SER A 661 1.58 -41.23 21.48
C SER A 661 0.40 -40.43 22.06
N ASP A 662 -0.83 -40.86 21.78
CA ASP A 662 -2.03 -40.29 22.36
C ASP A 662 -2.10 -40.48 23.88
N ALA A 663 -1.83 -41.69 24.38
CA ALA A 663 -1.80 -41.98 25.81
C ALA A 663 -0.79 -41.07 26.54
N ARG A 664 0.41 -40.88 25.97
CA ARG A 664 1.41 -39.95 26.49
C ARG A 664 0.94 -38.49 26.44
N SER A 665 0.18 -38.10 25.42
CA SER A 665 -0.38 -36.74 25.32
C SER A 665 -1.44 -36.46 26.40
N LEU A 666 -2.08 -37.50 26.93
CA LEU A 666 -3.00 -37.44 28.07
C LEU A 666 -2.27 -37.42 29.43
N GLY A 667 -0.94 -37.55 29.42
CA GLY A 667 -0.10 -37.57 30.61
C GLY A 667 0.09 -38.95 31.23
N ILE A 668 -0.22 -40.04 30.50
CA ILE A 668 -0.01 -41.42 30.97
C ILE A 668 1.45 -41.80 30.75
N ALA A 669 2.09 -42.34 31.78
CA ALA A 669 3.50 -42.71 31.76
C ALA A 669 3.70 -44.06 31.07
N VAL A 670 3.88 -44.05 29.75
CA VAL A 670 4.18 -45.27 28.95
C VAL A 670 5.68 -45.37 28.65
N PRO A 671 6.40 -46.42 29.09
CA PRO A 671 7.83 -46.59 28.88
C PRO A 671 8.22 -46.55 27.38
N GLN A 672 9.37 -45.94 27.05
CA GLN A 672 9.79 -45.76 25.65
C GLN A 672 10.54 -46.97 25.06
N ARG A 673 11.10 -47.85 25.91
CA ARG A 673 11.92 -49.01 25.51
C ARG A 673 11.27 -50.37 25.79
N ALA A 674 10.00 -50.37 26.19
CA ALA A 674 9.24 -51.58 26.50
C ALA A 674 8.63 -52.21 25.23
N THR A 675 8.37 -53.52 25.27
CA THR A 675 7.66 -54.23 24.19
C THR A 675 6.21 -53.75 24.07
N ARG A 676 5.52 -54.01 22.95
CA ARG A 676 4.12 -53.56 22.77
C ARG A 676 3.19 -54.10 23.86
N LEU A 677 3.42 -55.33 24.33
CA LEU A 677 2.64 -55.95 25.40
C LEU A 677 2.93 -55.32 26.78
N GLU A 678 4.18 -55.00 27.08
CA GLU A 678 4.55 -54.26 28.30
C GLU A 678 4.00 -52.82 28.27
N GLN A 679 4.03 -52.16 27.11
CA GLN A 679 3.40 -50.85 26.93
C GLN A 679 1.89 -50.92 27.13
N ALA A 680 1.23 -51.99 26.64
CA ALA A 680 -0.19 -52.22 26.88
C ALA A 680 -0.50 -52.42 28.37
N ALA A 681 0.34 -53.17 29.09
CA ALA A 681 0.20 -53.39 30.53
C ALA A 681 0.41 -52.11 31.36
N SER A 682 1.11 -51.11 30.84
CA SER A 682 1.29 -49.79 31.48
C SER A 682 0.10 -48.83 31.29
N LEU A 683 -0.88 -49.19 30.47
CA LEU A 683 -2.09 -48.40 30.29
C LEU A 683 -3.11 -48.73 31.40
N PRO A 684 -3.99 -47.79 31.78
CA PRO A 684 -5.03 -48.04 32.79
C PRO A 684 -5.87 -49.28 32.46
N GLU A 685 -6.23 -50.09 33.47
CA GLU A 685 -7.01 -51.33 33.29
C GLU A 685 -8.36 -51.10 32.59
N THR A 686 -8.90 -49.89 32.70
CA THR A 686 -10.12 -49.45 32.00
C THR A 686 -9.97 -49.36 30.47
N ALA A 687 -8.75 -49.46 29.94
CA ALA A 687 -8.44 -49.34 28.53
C ALA A 687 -7.98 -50.70 27.96
N THR A 688 -8.81 -51.33 27.13
CA THR A 688 -8.55 -52.66 26.55
C THR A 688 -7.50 -52.63 25.44
N ALA A 689 -6.26 -52.23 25.75
CA ALA A 689 -5.20 -52.03 24.76
C ALA A 689 -4.43 -53.30 24.37
N ARG A 690 -4.53 -54.37 25.17
CA ARG A 690 -3.80 -55.64 24.94
C ARG A 690 -4.14 -56.31 23.59
N PRO A 691 -5.41 -56.41 23.14
CA PRO A 691 -5.75 -56.96 21.83
C PRO A 691 -5.07 -56.22 20.67
N ILE A 692 -4.96 -54.89 20.75
CA ILE A 692 -4.34 -54.06 19.72
C ILE A 692 -2.83 -54.32 19.66
N ALA A 693 -2.17 -54.50 20.82
CA ALA A 693 -0.76 -54.85 20.88
C ALA A 693 -0.49 -56.25 20.29
N VAL A 694 -1.36 -57.22 20.57
CA VAL A 694 -1.30 -58.59 20.01
C VAL A 694 -1.51 -58.54 18.50
N GLY A 695 -2.56 -57.87 18.01
CA GLY A 695 -2.84 -57.75 16.58
C GLY A 695 -1.75 -57.00 15.81
N ALA A 696 -1.16 -55.95 16.40
CA ALA A 696 -0.01 -55.26 15.80
C ALA A 696 1.27 -56.11 15.80
N ASN A 697 1.44 -57.05 16.74
CA ASN A 697 2.54 -58.01 16.72
C ASN A 697 2.30 -59.11 15.69
N ALA A 698 1.09 -59.67 15.63
CA ALA A 698 0.71 -60.67 14.63
C ALA A 698 0.87 -60.12 13.20
N ALA A 699 0.47 -58.87 12.94
CA ALA A 699 0.63 -58.25 11.63
C ALA A 699 2.08 -57.90 11.25
N VAL A 700 3.04 -57.92 12.20
CA VAL A 700 4.44 -57.56 11.94
C VAL A 700 5.37 -58.77 11.97
N PHE A 701 5.06 -59.77 12.78
CA PHE A 701 5.90 -60.95 13.03
C PHE A 701 5.20 -62.27 12.70
N GLY A 702 3.94 -62.24 12.27
CA GLY A 702 3.18 -63.43 11.86
C GLY A 702 3.62 -63.95 10.48
N PRO A 703 3.27 -65.20 10.15
CA PRO A 703 3.57 -65.79 8.85
C PRO A 703 2.67 -65.20 7.75
N GLY A 704 3.27 -64.83 6.62
CA GLY A 704 2.57 -64.29 5.44
C GLY A 704 2.30 -62.79 5.49
N ASP A 705 1.85 -62.23 4.37
CA ASP A 705 1.43 -60.83 4.31
C ASP A 705 0.00 -60.68 4.87
N PRO A 706 -0.21 -59.81 5.87
CA PRO A 706 -1.52 -59.65 6.50
C PRO A 706 -2.52 -58.99 5.55
N GLU A 707 -3.78 -59.38 5.67
CA GLU A 707 -4.89 -58.87 4.87
C GLU A 707 -5.05 -57.35 5.03
N PRO A 708 -5.33 -56.59 3.94
CA PRO A 708 -5.40 -55.13 3.97
C PRO A 708 -6.40 -54.54 5.00
N GLU A 709 -7.39 -55.33 5.40
CA GLU A 709 -8.47 -54.94 6.32
C GLU A 709 -8.03 -54.94 7.80
N VAL A 710 -6.99 -55.72 8.15
CA VAL A 710 -6.52 -55.88 9.54
C VAL A 710 -6.11 -54.55 10.17
N ALA A 711 -5.42 -53.69 9.42
CA ALA A 711 -4.97 -52.40 9.95
C ALA A 711 -6.10 -51.37 10.10
N THR A 712 -7.18 -51.48 9.30
CA THR A 712 -8.39 -50.65 9.47
C THR A 712 -9.24 -51.11 10.65
N ALA A 713 -9.37 -52.43 10.85
CA ALA A 713 -10.02 -52.99 12.03
C ALA A 713 -9.29 -52.60 13.33
N LEU A 714 -7.95 -52.74 13.35
CA LEU A 714 -7.12 -52.31 14.48
C LEU A 714 -7.22 -50.81 14.76
N LEU A 715 -7.40 -49.97 13.73
CA LEU A 715 -7.61 -48.53 13.94
C LEU A 715 -8.95 -48.26 14.64
N ALA A 716 -10.02 -48.96 14.26
CA ALA A 716 -11.34 -48.81 14.87
C ALA A 716 -11.32 -49.23 16.34
N GLU A 717 -10.69 -50.37 16.65
CA GLU A 717 -10.47 -50.82 18.04
C GLU A 717 -9.61 -49.84 18.83
N ALA A 718 -8.55 -49.29 18.22
CA ALA A 718 -7.73 -48.27 18.86
C ALA A 718 -8.48 -46.96 19.12
N ASP A 719 -9.43 -46.58 18.27
CA ASP A 719 -10.30 -45.43 18.51
C ASP A 719 -11.24 -45.67 19.70
N ASP A 720 -11.66 -46.92 19.93
CA ASP A 720 -12.46 -47.30 21.10
C ASP A 720 -11.64 -47.20 22.40
N VAL A 721 -10.43 -47.75 22.40
CA VAL A 721 -9.50 -47.63 23.52
C VAL A 721 -9.13 -46.16 23.80
N ARG A 722 -9.00 -45.32 22.78
CA ARG A 722 -8.80 -43.86 22.98
C ARG A 722 -9.99 -43.21 23.66
N ARG A 723 -11.23 -43.60 23.34
CA ARG A 723 -12.43 -43.09 24.03
C ARG A 723 -12.40 -43.45 25.51
N GLN A 724 -12.02 -44.68 25.83
CA GLN A 724 -11.85 -45.17 27.21
C GLN A 724 -10.74 -44.38 27.96
N LEU A 725 -9.55 -44.24 27.36
CA LEU A 725 -8.42 -43.47 27.92
C LEU A 725 -8.76 -41.99 28.13
N ARG A 726 -9.59 -41.40 27.26
CA ARG A 726 -10.08 -40.03 27.44
C ARG A 726 -11.11 -39.97 28.55
N GLY A 727 -11.96 -40.98 28.68
CA GLY A 727 -12.94 -41.13 29.76
C GLY A 727 -12.30 -41.09 31.15
N SER A 728 -11.12 -41.70 31.31
CA SER A 728 -10.41 -41.81 32.59
C SER A 728 -9.61 -40.59 33.04
N VAL A 729 -9.53 -39.51 32.23
CA VAL A 729 -8.82 -38.28 32.58
C VAL A 729 -9.72 -37.04 32.66
N SER A 730 -9.29 -36.02 33.42
CA SER A 730 -10.03 -34.78 33.63
C SER A 730 -10.25 -33.96 32.34
N ARG A 731 -11.31 -33.15 32.32
CA ARG A 731 -11.68 -32.30 31.17
C ARG A 731 -10.51 -31.42 30.66
N TRP A 732 -9.69 -30.90 31.57
CA TRP A 732 -8.51 -30.10 31.24
C TRP A 732 -7.40 -30.90 30.55
N ARG A 733 -7.15 -32.15 30.97
CA ARG A 733 -6.17 -33.02 30.30
C ARG A 733 -6.64 -33.43 28.91
N ARG A 734 -7.95 -33.63 28.71
CA ARG A 734 -8.55 -33.87 27.39
C ARG A 734 -8.30 -32.70 26.44
N LEU A 735 -8.61 -31.48 26.88
CA LEU A 735 -8.42 -30.26 26.08
C LEU A 735 -6.94 -30.03 25.75
N ARG A 736 -6.04 -30.25 26.71
CA ARG A 736 -4.59 -30.13 26.50
C ARG A 736 -4.06 -31.15 25.49
N SER A 737 -4.55 -32.39 25.55
CA SER A 737 -4.20 -33.46 24.58
C SER A 737 -4.70 -33.11 23.17
N ASP A 738 -5.93 -32.58 23.04
CA ASP A 738 -6.48 -32.17 21.75
C ASP A 738 -5.64 -31.07 21.09
N LEU A 739 -5.24 -30.06 21.86
CA LEU A 739 -4.41 -28.94 21.41
C LEU A 739 -2.92 -29.30 21.23
N SER A 740 -2.50 -30.49 21.67
CA SER A 740 -1.11 -30.93 21.51
C SER A 740 -0.81 -31.27 20.05
N VAL A 741 0.08 -30.50 19.41
CA VAL A 741 0.57 -30.77 18.04
C VAL A 741 1.67 -31.82 17.99
N ARG A 742 2.15 -32.31 19.14
CA ARG A 742 3.27 -33.25 19.24
C ARG A 742 3.08 -34.53 18.42
N PRO A 743 1.89 -35.19 18.40
CA PRO A 743 1.66 -36.38 17.58
C PRO A 743 1.77 -36.12 16.07
N LEU A 744 1.51 -34.89 15.61
CA LEU A 744 1.65 -34.49 14.20
C LEU A 744 3.12 -34.31 13.78
N LEU A 745 4.02 -34.13 14.75
CA LEU A 745 5.44 -33.80 14.55
C LEU A 745 6.39 -34.99 14.76
N GLU A 746 5.89 -36.12 15.28
CA GLU A 746 6.68 -37.36 15.38
C GLU A 746 6.99 -37.90 13.98
N ARG A 747 8.27 -37.82 13.59
CA ARG A 747 8.77 -38.38 12.32
C ARG A 747 8.73 -39.89 12.34
N ASP A 748 8.16 -40.49 11.30
CA ASP A 748 8.31 -41.91 11.02
C ASP A 748 9.79 -42.22 10.75
N ARG A 749 10.45 -42.86 11.72
CA ARG A 749 11.64 -43.65 11.39
C ARG A 749 11.13 -44.87 10.61
N ARG A 750 11.07 -44.75 9.28
CA ARG A 750 10.91 -45.93 8.42
C ARG A 750 11.95 -46.96 8.86
N PRO A 751 11.59 -48.22 9.13
CA PRO A 751 12.58 -49.28 9.14
C PRO A 751 13.24 -49.22 7.76
N ARG A 752 14.56 -49.03 7.69
CA ARG A 752 15.29 -49.39 6.48
C ARG A 752 14.92 -50.86 6.23
N GLY A 753 14.32 -51.15 5.08
CA GLY A 753 14.09 -52.54 4.69
C GLY A 753 15.42 -53.26 4.83
N SER A 754 15.49 -54.25 5.72
CA SER A 754 16.58 -55.20 5.67
C SER A 754 16.40 -55.92 4.34
N GLY A 755 17.19 -55.55 3.34
CA GLY A 755 17.47 -56.47 2.26
C GLY A 755 17.92 -57.77 2.93
N SER A 756 17.24 -58.86 2.61
CA SER A 756 17.61 -60.21 3.01
C SER A 756 19.04 -60.48 2.56
N ARG A 757 20.02 -60.19 3.40
CA ARG A 757 21.30 -60.85 3.38
C ARG A 757 21.23 -61.86 4.51
N LEU A 758 20.90 -63.09 4.13
CA LEU A 758 21.18 -64.27 4.95
C LEU A 758 22.66 -64.17 5.41
N PRO A 759 22.97 -64.43 6.69
CA PRO A 759 24.35 -64.52 7.11
C PRO A 759 24.97 -65.74 6.42
N SER A 760 25.96 -65.51 5.56
CA SER A 760 26.81 -66.55 5.00
C SER A 760 27.52 -67.26 6.14
N LEU A 761 27.26 -68.56 6.31
CA LEU A 761 28.01 -69.42 7.20
C LEU A 761 29.50 -69.42 6.79
N PRO A 762 30.43 -69.44 7.76
CA PRO A 762 31.86 -69.49 7.46
C PRO A 762 32.20 -70.86 6.87
N SER A 763 32.78 -70.86 5.66
CA SER A 763 33.38 -72.03 5.04
C SER A 763 34.53 -72.54 5.91
N LEU A 764 34.38 -73.74 6.46
CA LEU A 764 35.45 -74.47 7.12
C LEU A 764 36.48 -74.90 6.07
N THR A 765 37.65 -74.29 6.13
CA THR A 765 38.87 -74.70 5.44
C THR A 765 39.31 -76.06 6.01
N SER A 766 39.15 -77.15 5.25
CA SER A 766 39.74 -78.45 5.64
C SER A 766 41.22 -78.47 5.28
N MET A 767 42.08 -78.61 6.30
CA MET A 767 43.47 -78.99 6.13
C MET A 767 43.58 -80.44 5.63
N ARG A 768 44.27 -80.60 4.50
CA ARG A 768 45.47 -81.45 4.26
C ARG A 768 45.42 -82.97 4.56
N GLY A 769 45.77 -83.77 3.54
CA GLY A 769 46.39 -85.10 3.69
C GLY A 769 45.88 -86.14 2.67
N THR A 770 46.38 -86.19 1.44
CA THR A 770 47.44 -87.09 0.92
C THR A 770 47.06 -88.57 0.66
N ARG A 771 47.16 -88.94 -0.64
CA ARG A 771 47.68 -90.18 -1.26
C ARG A 771 46.81 -91.45 -1.42
N GLY A 772 46.96 -92.04 -2.61
CA GLY A 772 46.67 -93.44 -2.99
C GLY A 772 45.56 -93.52 -4.04
N ALA A 773 45.81 -93.52 -5.37
CA ALA A 773 46.46 -94.52 -6.23
C ALA A 773 45.63 -95.79 -6.47
N GLU A 774 45.54 -96.17 -7.76
CA GLU A 774 44.99 -97.42 -8.36
C GLU A 774 43.45 -97.48 -8.44
N GLY A 775 42.79 -97.90 -9.53
CA GLY A 775 43.20 -98.60 -10.75
C GLY A 775 42.09 -99.59 -11.13
N SER A 776 41.79 -99.72 -12.42
CA SER A 776 40.99 -100.76 -13.11
C SER A 776 39.47 -100.86 -12.87
N ALA A 777 38.70 -100.46 -13.90
CA ALA A 777 38.03 -101.39 -14.82
C ALA A 777 38.05 -100.80 -16.24
#